data_AF-A0A1L9SAL9-F1
#
_entry.id   AF-A0A1L9SAL9-F1
#
_cell.length_a   1.000
_cell.length_b   1.000
_cell.length_c   1.000
_cell.angle_alpha   90.00
_cell.angle_beta   90.00
_cell.angle_gamma   90.00
#
_symmetry.space_group_name_H-M   'P 1'
#
loop_
_entity.id
_entity.type
_entity.pdbx_description
1 polymer ?
#
loop_
_entity_poly.entity_id
_entity_poly.type
_entity_poly.pdbx_seq_one_letter_code
_entity_poly.pdbx_strand_id
1 'polypeptide(L)'
;MAEEILIDKTVFFNRLSSFYASWKTDRRSGNAIFGGVGSIVILMGKTDEANSFQKNNAIHFWLLGYEFPGTLFIFTTEAMYIVTTAKKAKHLEVLKDGKIPVEILVISKDPEQKSRVFDKCLDVIKSSSKKVGLIPKDTTSGPFADDWKRAFADLSKEVEEIDISPALSHAAFSVKDPEELVSIRNASRACSGLMSEYFVDEMSQLLDEEKQMTHKALAAKIDAKIDDSKFFNKLAKLPSEFDAQQIDWAYGPVIQSGGKYDLKLTATSDSNNLQPGIIIAGFGIRYKTYSSIIARTYLVDPTKSQEANYTLLLTVYEAIMKDVRDGAIARDLYNKALGIVRSKKPELEKHFVKSVGAGIGIELRDANMVLNGKNNRVLRSGMTLSVSVGFTDVHNADSNDKGSIYSMVITDTVRVGESGPHVFTKEAGMDMDSVSFYFGDDEEEQRPSKEKKEPKSSALASRNITRTKLRAERPTQVSEGAEARRREHQKELASKKTKEGLDRFAGTTGDENGVIQKKFKRFESYKRDNQLPTKVKDLTVYVDHKAATVIVPIMGRPVPFHINTIKNASKSDEGEYAYLRINFLSPGQGVGRKDDQPFEDLSAHFLRNLTLRSKENERFAQIAQDITELRKTALRREQEKKEMEDVVEQDKLVEIRNRRPIKLPDVYLRPQLDGKRVPGEVEIHQNGLRYMSPFRNEHVDVLFSNVKHLFFQPCAHELIVVIHVHLKTPIMIGKKKTRDVQFYREATEMQFDETGNRRRKHRYGDEEEFEAEQEERRRRAALDREFKAFAEKIADAGKEEGVDVDIPFREIGFTGVPNRSNVLIQPTTDALVQLTEPPFLVITLNEVEIAHLERVQFGLKNFDLVFVFKDFHRQPVHINTIPVESLEGVKDWLDSVDIAFTEGPLNLNWTTIMKTVVSDPYGFFADGGWSFLAAESDSEDQSDEDEESAFELSESELAAADESSEDDSEFDDDASADASEDFSGDEESGEDWDELEEKAKKKDKESGLDDADRNKKRKR
;
A
#
# COMPACT_ATOMS: atom_id res chain seq x y z
N MET A 1 0.23 30.88 -14.18
CA MET A 1 -0.89 31.39 -15.00
C MET A 1 -2.17 30.87 -14.35
N ALA A 2 -3.16 31.72 -14.05
CA ALA A 2 -4.40 31.22 -13.47
C ALA A 2 -5.13 30.36 -14.51
N GLU A 3 -5.36 29.08 -14.20
CA GLU A 3 -6.14 28.18 -15.06
C GLU A 3 -7.51 28.82 -15.37
N GLU A 4 -7.93 28.71 -16.62
CA GLU A 4 -9.21 29.23 -17.08
C GLU A 4 -10.34 28.43 -16.42
N ILE A 5 -11.36 29.11 -15.85
CA ILE A 5 -12.51 28.44 -15.20
C ILE A 5 -13.27 27.62 -16.25
N LEU A 6 -13.24 26.30 -16.12
CA LEU A 6 -13.89 25.33 -17.02
C LEU A 6 -15.07 24.65 -16.33
N ILE A 7 -16.28 24.96 -16.76
CA ILE A 7 -17.51 24.36 -16.20
C ILE A 7 -17.92 23.15 -17.03
N ASP A 8 -18.04 21.98 -16.39
CA ASP A 8 -18.54 20.78 -17.05
C ASP A 8 -20.06 20.90 -17.30
N LYS A 9 -20.41 21.18 -18.56
CA LYS A 9 -21.79 21.31 -19.03
C LYS A 9 -22.60 20.02 -18.81
N THR A 10 -21.99 18.85 -18.98
CA THR A 10 -22.67 17.56 -18.88
C THR A 10 -23.03 17.27 -17.43
N VAL A 11 -22.06 17.42 -16.52
CA VAL A 11 -22.28 17.24 -15.07
C VAL A 11 -23.32 18.23 -14.56
N PHE A 12 -23.22 19.51 -14.94
CA PHE A 12 -24.21 20.54 -14.59
C PHE A 12 -25.63 20.11 -14.96
N PHE A 13 -25.87 19.72 -16.22
CA PHE A 13 -27.22 19.38 -16.67
C PHE A 13 -27.73 18.05 -16.12
N ASN A 14 -26.86 17.08 -15.84
CA ASN A 14 -27.25 15.84 -15.18
C ASN A 14 -27.72 16.10 -13.74
N ARG A 15 -26.94 16.87 -12.97
CA ARG A 15 -27.28 17.27 -11.60
C ARG A 15 -28.56 18.12 -11.56
N LEU A 16 -28.67 19.13 -12.43
CA LEU A 16 -29.85 19.97 -12.54
C LEU A 16 -31.11 19.16 -12.93
N SER A 17 -30.99 18.25 -13.88
CA SER A 17 -32.10 17.38 -14.31
C SER A 17 -32.57 16.46 -13.18
N SER A 18 -31.64 15.86 -12.43
CA SER A 18 -31.94 15.02 -11.27
C SER A 18 -32.68 15.81 -10.18
N PHE A 19 -32.20 17.01 -9.88
CA PHE A 19 -32.83 17.91 -8.90
C PHE A 19 -34.27 18.27 -9.31
N TYR A 20 -34.49 18.64 -10.58
CA TYR A 20 -35.83 18.95 -11.10
C TYR A 20 -36.75 17.73 -11.13
N ALA A 21 -36.22 16.54 -11.43
CA ALA A 21 -36.99 15.30 -11.41
C ALA A 21 -37.47 14.98 -9.98
N SER A 22 -36.60 15.15 -8.97
CA SER A 22 -36.97 15.00 -7.57
C SER A 22 -38.03 16.02 -7.16
N TRP A 23 -37.86 17.29 -7.53
CA TRP A 23 -38.81 18.35 -7.20
C TRP A 23 -40.19 18.12 -7.83
N LYS A 24 -40.23 17.71 -9.12
CA LYS A 24 -41.48 17.38 -9.83
C LYS A 24 -42.18 16.15 -9.23
N THR A 25 -41.41 15.17 -8.76
CA THR A 25 -41.95 13.95 -8.14
C THR A 25 -42.53 14.25 -6.76
N ASP A 26 -41.84 15.03 -5.93
CA ASP A 26 -42.32 15.51 -4.61
C ASP A 26 -43.69 16.17 -4.74
N ARG A 27 -43.81 17.09 -5.71
CA ARG A 27 -45.07 17.82 -6.02
C ARG A 27 -46.24 16.90 -6.42
N ARG A 28 -45.98 15.70 -6.96
CA ARG A 28 -47.02 14.70 -7.30
C ARG A 28 -47.36 13.78 -6.13
N SER A 29 -46.38 13.51 -5.26
CA SER A 29 -46.46 12.46 -4.24
C SER A 29 -47.10 12.88 -2.91
N GLY A 30 -47.35 14.18 -2.70
CA GLY A 30 -47.93 14.71 -1.46
C GLY A 30 -46.99 14.69 -0.25
N ASN A 31 -45.86 13.99 -0.33
CA ASN A 31 -44.72 14.16 0.57
C ASN A 31 -44.06 15.51 0.21
N ALA A 32 -44.01 16.43 1.16
CA ALA A 32 -43.65 17.82 0.89
C ALA A 32 -42.24 18.17 1.37
N ILE A 33 -41.20 17.45 0.90
CA ILE A 33 -39.82 17.83 1.25
C ILE A 33 -39.49 19.21 0.65
N PHE A 34 -40.01 19.51 -0.53
CA PHE A 34 -39.89 20.83 -1.16
C PHE A 34 -40.97 21.82 -0.70
N GLY A 35 -41.88 21.43 0.20
CA GLY A 35 -42.94 22.30 0.73
C GLY A 35 -43.89 22.89 -0.30
N GLY A 36 -43.98 22.32 -1.51
CA GLY A 36 -44.85 22.79 -2.58
C GLY A 36 -44.44 24.14 -3.21
N VAL A 37 -43.17 24.54 -3.05
CA VAL A 37 -42.65 25.78 -3.64
C VAL A 37 -42.72 25.75 -5.17
N GLY A 38 -43.00 26.90 -5.78
CA GLY A 38 -42.96 27.06 -7.25
C GLY A 38 -41.64 27.66 -7.75
N SER A 39 -40.91 28.32 -6.87
CA SER A 39 -39.58 28.86 -7.13
C SER A 39 -38.66 28.67 -5.93
N ILE A 40 -37.37 28.46 -6.17
CA ILE A 40 -36.32 28.38 -5.15
C ILE A 40 -35.32 29.48 -5.42
N VAL A 41 -35.01 30.29 -4.42
CA VAL A 41 -34.05 31.40 -4.53
C VAL A 41 -32.85 31.10 -3.65
N ILE A 42 -31.67 31.08 -4.26
CA ILE A 42 -30.40 30.88 -3.57
C ILE A 42 -29.51 32.08 -3.85
N LEU A 43 -29.20 32.82 -2.79
CA LEU A 43 -28.41 34.03 -2.85
C LEU A 43 -26.97 33.73 -2.41
N MET A 44 -26.01 34.14 -3.23
CA MET A 44 -24.60 34.12 -2.90
C MET A 44 -24.06 35.55 -2.84
N GLY A 45 -23.48 35.92 -1.71
CA GLY A 45 -22.97 37.26 -1.42
C GLY A 45 -21.46 37.31 -1.52
N LYS A 46 -20.82 38.04 -0.60
CA LYS A 46 -19.37 37.98 -0.43
C LYS A 46 -19.00 36.60 0.11
N THR A 47 -17.84 36.09 -0.30
CA THR A 47 -17.21 34.94 0.33
C THR A 47 -16.90 35.25 1.79
N ASP A 48 -17.26 34.31 2.64
CA ASP A 48 -16.84 34.30 4.05
C ASP A 48 -15.44 33.68 4.12
N GLU A 49 -14.57 34.24 4.96
CA GLU A 49 -13.23 33.69 5.20
C GLU A 49 -13.28 32.45 6.11
N ALA A 50 -14.43 32.18 6.75
CA ALA A 50 -14.62 30.94 7.50
C ALA A 50 -14.69 29.73 6.55
N ASN A 51 -13.78 28.76 6.71
CA ASN A 51 -13.67 27.48 5.96
C ASN A 51 -14.93 26.57 5.95
N SER A 52 -16.08 27.04 6.44
CA SER A 52 -17.34 26.30 6.48
C SER A 52 -18.20 26.56 5.24
N PHE A 53 -18.37 25.53 4.42
CA PHE A 53 -19.35 25.54 3.33
C PHE A 53 -20.77 25.32 3.89
N GLN A 54 -21.70 26.18 3.47
CA GLN A 54 -23.13 26.17 3.80
C GLN A 54 -23.95 25.82 2.54
N LYS A 55 -25.28 25.75 2.66
CA LYS A 55 -26.16 25.36 1.54
C LYS A 55 -26.06 26.31 0.32
N ASN A 56 -25.81 27.59 0.55
CA ASN A 56 -25.69 28.61 -0.49
C ASN A 56 -24.45 28.38 -1.38
N ASN A 57 -23.26 28.12 -0.83
CA ASN A 57 -22.06 27.83 -1.64
C ASN A 57 -21.99 26.36 -2.06
N ALA A 58 -22.52 25.43 -1.26
CA ALA A 58 -22.56 24.02 -1.62
C ALA A 58 -23.31 23.78 -2.94
N ILE A 59 -24.40 24.50 -3.23
CA ILE A 59 -25.08 24.33 -4.52
C ILE A 59 -24.29 24.90 -5.70
N HIS A 60 -23.47 25.92 -5.47
CA HIS A 60 -22.59 26.46 -6.51
C HIS A 60 -21.51 25.44 -6.86
N PHE A 61 -20.82 24.88 -5.86
CA PHE A 61 -19.84 23.81 -6.08
C PHE A 61 -20.49 22.57 -6.71
N TRP A 62 -21.67 22.17 -6.23
CA TRP A 62 -22.38 21.01 -6.78
C TRP A 62 -22.83 21.23 -8.22
N LEU A 63 -23.30 22.41 -8.63
CA LEU A 63 -23.71 22.61 -10.02
C LEU A 63 -22.53 22.96 -10.93
N LEU A 64 -21.67 23.87 -10.50
CA LEU A 64 -20.68 24.53 -11.37
C LEU A 64 -19.25 24.07 -11.13
N GLY A 65 -18.96 23.35 -10.04
CA GLY A 65 -17.59 23.03 -9.61
C GLY A 65 -16.86 24.20 -8.93
N TYR A 66 -17.41 25.41 -8.99
CA TYR A 66 -16.81 26.62 -8.43
C TYR A 66 -17.85 27.46 -7.69
N GLU A 67 -17.40 28.24 -6.71
CA GLU A 67 -18.21 29.27 -6.10
C GLU A 67 -18.24 30.55 -6.94
N PHE A 68 -19.40 31.19 -7.00
CA PHE A 68 -19.59 32.44 -7.75
C PHE A 68 -20.12 33.53 -6.80
N PRO A 69 -19.23 34.32 -6.14
CA PRO A 69 -19.64 35.38 -5.23
C PRO A 69 -20.56 36.43 -5.90
N GLY A 70 -21.48 37.04 -5.17
CA GLY A 70 -22.38 38.07 -5.73
C GLY A 70 -23.20 37.56 -6.92
N THR A 71 -23.81 36.39 -6.77
CA THR A 71 -24.61 35.72 -7.79
C THR A 71 -25.92 35.24 -7.17
N LEU A 72 -27.00 35.27 -7.95
CA LEU A 72 -28.32 34.81 -7.53
C LEU A 72 -28.77 33.67 -8.44
N PHE A 73 -29.16 32.53 -7.86
CA PHE A 73 -29.85 31.47 -8.56
C PHE A 73 -31.34 31.53 -8.24
N ILE A 74 -32.17 31.51 -9.28
CA ILE A 74 -33.61 31.35 -9.16
C ILE A 74 -34.00 30.13 -9.98
N PHE A 75 -34.44 29.08 -9.32
CA PHE A 75 -34.99 27.90 -9.96
C PHE A 75 -36.50 28.05 -10.01
N THR A 76 -37.11 27.93 -11.19
CA THR A 76 -38.55 27.71 -11.33
C THR A 76 -38.77 26.27 -11.81
N THR A 77 -40.01 25.81 -11.91
CA THR A 77 -40.27 24.45 -12.44
C THR A 77 -39.95 24.28 -13.92
N GLU A 78 -39.72 25.38 -14.64
CA GLU A 78 -39.52 25.42 -16.09
C GLU A 78 -38.10 25.84 -16.49
N ALA A 79 -37.46 26.74 -15.74
CA ALA A 79 -36.16 27.29 -16.08
C ALA A 79 -35.32 27.61 -14.83
N MET A 80 -34.02 27.81 -15.03
CA MET A 80 -33.10 28.34 -14.03
C MET A 80 -32.62 29.72 -14.50
N TYR A 81 -32.65 30.72 -13.62
CA TYR A 81 -32.13 32.06 -13.87
C TYR A 81 -30.88 32.27 -13.04
N ILE A 82 -29.81 32.77 -13.67
CA ILE A 82 -28.55 33.10 -13.01
C ILE A 82 -28.28 34.58 -13.16
N VAL A 83 -28.32 35.35 -12.07
CA VAL A 83 -27.99 36.77 -12.07
C VAL A 83 -26.56 36.95 -11.61
N THR A 84 -25.70 37.51 -12.46
CA THR A 84 -24.28 37.75 -12.11
C THR A 84 -23.66 38.88 -12.92
N THR A 85 -22.40 39.21 -12.63
CA THR A 85 -21.65 40.24 -13.36
C THR A 85 -21.24 39.79 -14.76
N ALA A 86 -21.00 40.74 -15.68
CA ALA A 86 -20.60 40.44 -17.05
C ALA A 86 -19.34 39.55 -17.16
N LYS A 87 -18.39 39.69 -16.23
CA LYS A 87 -17.18 38.85 -16.20
C LYS A 87 -17.53 37.38 -15.91
N LYS A 88 -18.38 37.14 -14.93
CA LYS A 88 -18.79 35.79 -14.50
C LYS A 88 -19.74 35.14 -15.51
N ALA A 89 -20.61 35.94 -16.13
CA ALA A 89 -21.54 35.48 -17.15
C ALA A 89 -20.83 34.80 -18.32
N LYS A 90 -19.63 35.29 -18.72
CA LYS A 90 -18.83 34.68 -19.79
C LYS A 90 -18.52 33.19 -19.56
N HIS A 91 -18.20 32.81 -18.31
CA HIS A 91 -17.93 31.41 -17.96
C HIS A 91 -19.18 30.53 -17.99
N LEU A 92 -20.36 31.14 -17.84
CA LEU A 92 -21.65 30.44 -17.80
C LEU A 92 -22.32 30.33 -19.18
N GLU A 93 -21.85 31.04 -20.20
CA GLU A 93 -22.45 31.05 -21.55
C GLU A 93 -22.61 29.65 -22.15
N VAL A 94 -21.70 28.72 -21.82
CA VAL A 94 -21.75 27.31 -22.24
C VAL A 94 -23.04 26.59 -21.80
N LEU A 95 -23.74 27.12 -20.80
CA LEU A 95 -24.95 26.54 -20.20
C LEU A 95 -26.25 26.95 -20.91
N LYS A 96 -26.26 27.86 -21.88
CA LYS A 96 -27.52 28.33 -22.50
C LYS A 96 -28.28 27.25 -23.30
N ASP A 97 -27.57 26.32 -23.93
CA ASP A 97 -28.14 25.30 -24.81
C ASP A 97 -28.31 23.95 -24.08
N GLY A 98 -29.19 23.89 -23.09
CA GLY A 98 -29.43 22.73 -22.24
C GLY A 98 -30.84 22.15 -22.27
N LYS A 99 -31.02 20.95 -21.68
CA LYS A 99 -32.34 20.31 -21.54
C LYS A 99 -33.32 21.11 -20.68
N ILE A 100 -32.79 21.81 -19.67
CA ILE A 100 -33.53 22.77 -18.85
C ILE A 100 -33.03 24.15 -19.26
N PRO A 101 -33.91 25.08 -19.68
CA PRO A 101 -33.50 26.44 -20.03
C PRO A 101 -32.76 27.11 -18.87
N VAL A 102 -31.56 27.63 -19.16
CA VAL A 102 -30.77 28.46 -18.23
C VAL A 102 -30.67 29.87 -18.80
N GLU A 103 -31.27 30.83 -18.12
CA GLU A 103 -31.23 32.24 -18.51
C GLU A 103 -30.21 33.01 -17.66
N ILE A 104 -29.20 33.59 -18.33
CA ILE A 104 -28.14 34.34 -17.67
C ILE A 104 -28.46 35.83 -17.75
N LEU A 105 -28.73 36.44 -16.60
CA LEU A 105 -29.06 37.86 -16.45
C LEU A 105 -27.84 38.64 -15.98
N VAL A 106 -27.32 39.49 -16.87
CA VAL A 106 -26.09 40.24 -16.62
C VAL A 106 -26.40 41.56 -15.91
N ILE A 107 -25.81 41.75 -14.73
CA ILE A 107 -25.81 43.03 -14.01
C ILE A 107 -24.51 43.80 -14.25
N SER A 108 -24.63 45.13 -14.30
CA SER A 108 -23.49 46.06 -14.37
C SER A 108 -23.44 46.93 -13.11
N LYS A 109 -22.54 47.93 -13.11
CA LYS A 109 -22.47 48.93 -12.04
C LYS A 109 -23.59 49.98 -12.14
N ASP A 110 -24.35 50.00 -13.22
CA ASP A 110 -25.49 50.91 -13.39
C ASP A 110 -26.66 50.50 -12.47
N PRO A 111 -27.07 51.37 -11.52
CA PRO A 111 -28.18 51.08 -10.62
C PRO A 111 -29.51 50.84 -11.33
N GLU A 112 -29.78 51.53 -12.45
CA GLU A 112 -31.03 51.38 -13.18
C GLU A 112 -31.12 50.01 -13.85
N GLN A 113 -30.07 49.59 -14.57
CA GLN A 113 -30.01 48.26 -15.16
C GLN A 113 -30.15 47.17 -14.08
N LYS A 114 -29.44 47.32 -12.95
CA LYS A 114 -29.50 46.35 -11.85
C LYS A 114 -30.92 46.24 -11.28
N SER A 115 -31.62 47.36 -11.08
CA SER A 115 -33.03 47.36 -10.65
C SER A 115 -33.91 46.62 -11.64
N ARG A 116 -33.81 46.91 -12.95
CA ARG A 116 -34.62 46.24 -13.98
C ARG A 116 -34.42 44.72 -14.01
N VAL A 117 -33.18 44.26 -13.79
CA VAL A 117 -32.88 42.82 -13.70
C VAL A 117 -33.51 42.20 -12.46
N PHE A 118 -33.45 42.88 -11.30
CA PHE A 118 -34.11 42.41 -10.09
C PHE A 118 -35.63 42.43 -10.21
N ASP A 119 -36.23 43.45 -10.83
CA ASP A 119 -37.67 43.52 -11.09
C ASP A 119 -38.13 42.32 -11.94
N LYS A 120 -37.39 42.00 -13.01
CA LYS A 120 -37.64 40.79 -13.81
C LYS A 120 -37.58 39.51 -12.97
N CYS A 121 -36.62 39.40 -12.05
CA CYS A 121 -36.52 38.25 -11.14
C CYS A 121 -37.71 38.15 -10.18
N LEU A 122 -38.16 39.29 -9.63
CA LEU A 122 -39.33 39.36 -8.75
C LEU A 122 -40.61 38.95 -9.51
N ASP A 123 -40.76 39.37 -10.77
CA ASP A 123 -41.89 38.98 -11.62
C ASP A 123 -41.89 37.47 -11.93
N VAL A 124 -40.72 36.89 -12.19
CA VAL A 124 -40.56 35.42 -12.36
C VAL A 124 -40.98 34.66 -11.10
N ILE A 125 -40.57 35.14 -9.92
CA ILE A 125 -40.95 34.53 -8.64
C ILE A 125 -42.47 34.64 -8.43
N LYS A 126 -43.04 35.85 -8.60
CA LYS A 126 -44.49 36.11 -8.45
C LYS A 126 -45.35 35.26 -9.38
N SER A 127 -44.93 35.07 -10.62
CA SER A 127 -45.66 34.29 -11.63
C SER A 127 -45.58 32.78 -11.40
N SER A 128 -44.56 32.29 -10.68
CA SER A 128 -44.35 30.86 -10.46
C SER A 128 -45.31 30.25 -9.42
N SER A 129 -45.38 30.83 -8.22
CA SER A 129 -46.26 30.37 -7.12
C SER A 129 -46.25 31.37 -5.97
N LYS A 130 -47.26 31.30 -5.10
CA LYS A 130 -47.27 32.02 -3.82
C LYS A 130 -46.25 31.48 -2.80
N LYS A 131 -45.74 30.25 -2.99
CA LYS A 131 -44.75 29.62 -2.10
C LYS A 131 -43.35 29.71 -2.71
N VAL A 132 -42.42 30.30 -1.97
CA VAL A 132 -41.02 30.52 -2.41
C VAL A 132 -40.07 29.81 -1.45
N GLY A 133 -39.18 28.99 -2.00
CA GLY A 133 -38.14 28.30 -1.26
C GLY A 133 -36.93 29.20 -1.00
N LEU A 134 -36.56 29.35 0.27
CA LEU A 134 -35.44 30.15 0.74
C LEU A 134 -34.59 29.36 1.74
N ILE A 135 -33.38 29.85 1.99
CA ILE A 135 -32.52 29.36 3.08
C ILE A 135 -32.67 30.35 4.25
N PRO A 136 -33.38 30.01 5.34
CA PRO A 136 -33.73 30.97 6.39
C PRO A 136 -32.55 31.35 7.30
N LYS A 137 -31.52 30.50 7.38
CA LYS A 137 -30.30 30.75 8.16
C LYS A 137 -29.19 31.40 7.33
N ASP A 138 -29.55 32.06 6.24
CA ASP A 138 -28.58 32.57 5.29
C ASP A 138 -27.80 33.76 5.85
N THR A 139 -26.52 33.53 6.19
CA THR A 139 -25.58 34.56 6.69
C THR A 139 -25.01 35.43 5.56
N THR A 140 -25.51 35.28 4.34
CA THR A 140 -25.02 35.97 3.16
C THR A 140 -25.04 37.49 3.33
N SER A 141 -23.90 38.13 3.08
CA SER A 141 -23.70 39.57 3.24
C SER A 141 -23.02 40.20 2.02
N GLY A 142 -22.98 41.53 1.98
CA GLY A 142 -22.25 42.31 0.99
C GLY A 142 -23.16 43.00 -0.03
N PRO A 143 -22.63 43.96 -0.81
CA PRO A 143 -23.44 44.93 -1.55
C PRO A 143 -24.45 44.31 -2.52
N PHE A 144 -24.07 43.22 -3.21
CA PHE A 144 -24.98 42.51 -4.10
C PHE A 144 -26.15 41.86 -3.35
N ALA A 145 -25.84 41.17 -2.24
CA ALA A 145 -26.82 40.50 -1.41
C ALA A 145 -27.75 41.49 -0.70
N ASP A 146 -27.22 42.58 -0.18
CA ASP A 146 -28.00 43.62 0.50
C ASP A 146 -28.97 44.30 -0.45
N ASP A 147 -28.55 44.58 -1.69
CA ASP A 147 -29.43 45.15 -2.71
C ASP A 147 -30.53 44.17 -3.13
N TRP A 148 -30.23 42.88 -3.27
CA TRP A 148 -31.25 41.86 -3.54
C TRP A 148 -32.24 41.73 -2.37
N LYS A 149 -31.74 41.66 -1.12
CA LYS A 149 -32.57 41.62 0.09
C LYS A 149 -33.51 42.82 0.17
N ARG A 150 -33.02 44.02 -0.19
CA ARG A 150 -33.85 45.24 -0.25
C ARG A 150 -34.94 45.13 -1.33
N ALA A 151 -34.61 44.64 -2.52
CA ALA A 151 -35.58 44.45 -3.61
C ALA A 151 -36.63 43.38 -3.27
N PHE A 152 -36.20 42.28 -2.63
CA PHE A 152 -37.09 41.17 -2.26
C PHE A 152 -37.98 41.48 -1.04
N ALA A 153 -37.64 42.47 -0.22
CA ALA A 153 -38.33 42.77 1.05
C ALA A 153 -39.82 43.15 0.91
N ASP A 154 -40.24 43.67 -0.25
CA ASP A 154 -41.65 43.95 -0.50
C ASP A 154 -42.40 42.71 -0.99
N LEU A 155 -41.75 41.89 -1.83
CA LEU A 155 -42.31 40.61 -2.29
C LEU A 155 -42.44 39.60 -1.14
N SER A 156 -41.49 39.57 -0.19
CA SER A 156 -41.55 38.66 0.97
C SER A 156 -42.80 38.82 1.82
N LYS A 157 -43.45 39.99 1.79
CA LYS A 157 -44.72 40.24 2.48
C LYS A 157 -45.93 39.62 1.75
N GLU A 158 -45.78 39.32 0.47
CA GLU A 158 -46.85 38.80 -0.41
C GLU A 158 -46.75 37.28 -0.65
N VAL A 159 -45.58 36.67 -0.38
CA VAL A 159 -45.32 35.23 -0.58
C VAL A 159 -45.16 34.49 0.74
N GLU A 160 -45.42 33.18 0.71
CA GLU A 160 -45.13 32.26 1.80
C GLU A 160 -43.70 31.72 1.63
N GLU A 161 -42.82 32.09 2.56
CA GLU A 161 -41.43 31.63 2.58
C GLU A 161 -41.32 30.24 3.20
N ILE A 162 -40.66 29.32 2.50
CA ILE A 162 -40.49 27.92 2.90
C ILE A 162 -38.99 27.62 3.00
N ASP A 163 -38.57 26.98 4.09
CA ASP A 163 -37.18 26.50 4.24
C ASP A 163 -36.89 25.37 3.25
N ILE A 164 -36.01 25.63 2.28
CA ILE A 164 -35.63 24.66 1.25
C ILE A 164 -34.38 23.84 1.62
N SER A 165 -33.74 24.12 2.76
CA SER A 165 -32.54 23.42 3.20
C SER A 165 -32.71 21.89 3.29
N PRO A 166 -33.86 21.34 3.77
CA PRO A 166 -34.11 19.90 3.75
C PRO A 166 -34.18 19.32 2.34
N ALA A 167 -34.76 20.06 1.38
CA ALA A 167 -34.87 19.62 0.00
C ALA A 167 -33.51 19.62 -0.73
N LEU A 168 -32.69 20.65 -0.51
CA LEU A 168 -31.33 20.71 -1.04
C LEU A 168 -30.47 19.56 -0.48
N SER A 169 -30.54 19.35 0.84
CA SER A 169 -29.93 18.17 1.45
C SER A 169 -30.38 16.90 0.74
N HIS A 170 -31.68 16.70 0.59
CA HIS A 170 -32.24 15.46 0.08
C HIS A 170 -31.93 15.19 -1.38
N ALA A 171 -32.23 16.14 -2.26
CA ALA A 171 -32.26 15.95 -3.70
C ALA A 171 -30.94 16.30 -4.39
N ALA A 172 -30.08 17.12 -3.77
CA ALA A 172 -28.81 17.52 -4.36
C ALA A 172 -27.61 16.85 -3.67
N PHE A 173 -27.49 16.96 -2.35
CA PHE A 173 -26.20 16.70 -1.68
C PHE A 173 -26.05 15.32 -1.06
N SER A 174 -27.14 14.57 -0.87
CA SER A 174 -27.05 13.37 -0.04
C SER A 174 -26.48 12.16 -0.74
N VAL A 175 -27.01 11.81 -1.92
CA VAL A 175 -26.51 10.68 -2.73
C VAL A 175 -25.43 11.21 -3.64
N LYS A 176 -24.24 10.62 -3.56
CA LYS A 176 -23.06 11.05 -4.30
C LYS A 176 -22.95 10.31 -5.63
N ASP A 177 -22.61 11.05 -6.69
CA ASP A 177 -22.23 10.46 -7.96
C ASP A 177 -20.81 9.82 -7.88
N PRO A 178 -20.38 9.05 -8.90
CA PRO A 178 -19.09 8.37 -8.87
C PRO A 178 -17.88 9.30 -8.69
N GLU A 179 -17.88 10.50 -9.30
CA GLU A 179 -16.78 11.45 -9.22
C GLU A 179 -16.70 12.11 -7.83
N GLU A 180 -17.87 12.42 -7.26
CA GLU A 180 -17.98 12.88 -5.87
C GLU A 180 -17.43 11.83 -4.90
N LEU A 181 -17.78 10.56 -5.10
CA LEU A 181 -17.31 9.45 -4.26
C LEU A 181 -15.80 9.23 -4.37
N VAL A 182 -15.21 9.41 -5.55
CA VAL A 182 -13.75 9.37 -5.73
C VAL A 182 -13.10 10.52 -4.97
N SER A 183 -13.67 11.72 -5.06
CA SER A 183 -13.12 12.90 -4.38
C SER A 183 -13.17 12.76 -2.86
N ILE A 184 -14.29 12.28 -2.31
CA ILE A 184 -14.43 11.99 -0.87
C ILE A 184 -13.46 10.88 -0.44
N ARG A 185 -13.32 9.81 -1.24
CA ARG A 185 -12.38 8.72 -0.94
C ARG A 185 -10.93 9.21 -0.88
N ASN A 186 -10.53 10.06 -1.82
CA ASN A 186 -9.18 10.63 -1.85
C ASN A 186 -8.96 11.56 -0.64
N ALA A 187 -9.93 12.42 -0.30
CA ALA A 187 -9.90 13.21 0.93
C ALA A 187 -9.77 12.33 2.18
N SER A 188 -10.50 11.21 2.25
CA SER A 188 -10.43 10.25 3.35
C SER A 188 -9.10 9.53 3.46
N ARG A 189 -8.50 9.14 2.33
CA ARG A 189 -7.16 8.53 2.30
C ARG A 189 -6.08 9.52 2.75
N ALA A 190 -6.18 10.78 2.33
CA ALA A 190 -5.31 11.84 2.83
C ALA A 190 -5.48 12.04 4.35
N CYS A 191 -6.72 12.04 4.86
CA CYS A 191 -6.97 12.07 6.31
C CYS A 191 -6.34 10.88 7.05
N SER A 192 -6.53 9.66 6.54
CA SER A 192 -5.98 8.45 7.17
C SER A 192 -4.46 8.46 7.16
N GLY A 193 -3.83 8.78 6.03
CA GLY A 193 -2.37 8.86 5.93
C GLY A 193 -1.76 9.94 6.81
N LEU A 194 -2.38 11.12 6.89
CA LEU A 194 -1.90 12.17 7.82
C LEU A 194 -2.07 11.77 9.29
N MET A 195 -3.09 10.97 9.62
CA MET A 195 -3.30 10.45 10.97
C MET A 195 -2.27 9.36 11.30
N SER A 196 -2.12 8.33 10.46
CA SER A 196 -1.27 7.16 10.74
C SER A 196 0.21 7.43 10.55
N GLU A 197 0.61 8.13 9.47
CA GLU A 197 2.01 8.27 9.06
C GLU A 197 2.68 9.56 9.58
N TYR A 198 1.93 10.47 10.21
CA TYR A 198 2.49 11.72 10.70
C TYR A 198 2.03 12.06 12.11
N PHE A 199 0.71 12.15 12.35
CA PHE A 199 0.24 12.51 13.69
C PHE A 199 0.66 11.49 14.76
N VAL A 200 0.46 10.20 14.50
CA VAL A 200 0.83 9.14 15.46
C VAL A 200 2.32 9.20 15.77
N ASP A 201 3.18 9.33 14.76
CA ASP A 201 4.62 9.41 14.96
C ASP A 201 5.05 10.64 15.75
N GLU A 202 4.50 11.81 15.41
CA GLU A 202 4.77 13.06 16.14
C GLU A 202 4.29 13.01 17.59
N MET A 203 3.10 12.44 17.83
CA MET A 203 2.53 12.29 19.17
C MET A 203 3.37 11.31 20.00
N SER A 204 3.73 10.15 19.44
CA SER A 204 4.60 9.18 20.12
C SER A 204 5.95 9.79 20.46
N GLN A 205 6.62 10.44 19.50
CA GLN A 205 7.92 11.05 19.72
C GLN A 205 7.90 12.11 20.84
N LEU A 206 6.84 12.93 20.91
CA LEU A 206 6.71 13.94 21.96
C LEU A 206 6.53 13.33 23.35
N LEU A 207 5.84 12.20 23.45
CA LEU A 207 5.66 11.49 24.72
C LEU A 207 6.93 10.73 25.11
N ASP A 208 7.56 10.02 24.16
CA ASP A 208 8.81 9.27 24.34
C ASP A 208 9.96 10.17 24.81
N GLU A 209 10.11 11.35 24.20
CA GLU A 209 11.18 12.29 24.53
C GLU A 209 10.82 13.22 25.71
N GLU A 210 9.65 13.02 26.35
CA GLU A 210 9.05 13.88 27.38
C GLU A 210 9.03 15.38 27.00
N LYS A 211 8.99 15.68 25.69
CA LYS A 211 9.07 17.03 25.16
C LYS A 211 7.78 17.79 25.44
N GLN A 212 7.93 18.95 26.08
CA GLN A 212 6.80 19.84 26.35
C GLN A 212 6.36 20.58 25.08
N MET A 213 5.23 20.17 24.51
CA MET A 213 4.59 20.86 23.40
C MET A 213 3.11 21.12 23.69
N THR A 214 2.65 22.34 23.41
CA THR A 214 1.23 22.69 23.55
C THR A 214 0.37 22.02 22.48
N HIS A 215 -0.88 21.70 22.79
CA HIS A 215 -1.83 21.18 21.80
C HIS A 215 -1.92 22.09 20.56
N LYS A 216 -1.94 23.42 20.77
CA LYS A 216 -1.96 24.40 19.68
C LYS A 216 -0.71 24.35 18.81
N ALA A 217 0.48 24.17 19.40
CA ALA A 217 1.72 24.08 18.64
C ALA A 217 1.78 22.77 17.83
N LEU A 218 1.39 21.64 18.42
CA LEU A 218 1.33 20.36 17.71
C LEU A 218 0.27 20.41 16.59
N ALA A 219 -0.88 21.00 16.85
CA ALA A 219 -1.91 21.20 15.84
C ALA A 219 -1.42 22.07 14.68
N ALA A 220 -0.66 23.14 14.95
CA ALA A 220 -0.05 23.98 13.92
C ALA A 220 1.01 23.20 13.09
N LYS A 221 1.74 22.27 13.72
CA LYS A 221 2.70 21.40 13.02
C LYS A 221 2.00 20.43 12.05
N ILE A 222 0.83 19.92 12.41
CA ILE A 222 -0.01 19.10 11.51
C ILE A 222 -0.66 19.99 10.44
N ASP A 223 -1.10 21.19 10.82
CA ASP A 223 -1.75 22.15 9.92
C ASP A 223 -0.82 22.50 8.75
N ALA A 224 0.45 22.81 9.04
CA ALA A 224 1.48 23.07 8.04
C ALA A 224 1.81 21.87 7.15
N LYS A 225 1.49 20.65 7.57
CA LYS A 225 1.79 19.45 6.78
C LYS A 225 0.89 19.33 5.55
N ILE A 226 -0.24 20.04 5.52
CA ILE A 226 -1.14 20.03 4.35
C ILE A 226 -0.45 20.55 3.08
N ASP A 227 0.51 21.48 3.21
CA ASP A 227 1.22 22.08 2.08
C ASP A 227 2.37 21.19 1.54
N ASP A 228 2.69 20.10 2.23
CA ASP A 228 3.73 19.16 1.80
C ASP A 228 3.22 18.20 0.73
N SER A 229 3.24 18.67 -0.52
CA SER A 229 2.84 17.84 -1.68
C SER A 229 3.66 16.54 -1.78
N LYS A 230 4.93 16.53 -1.35
CA LYS A 230 5.76 15.33 -1.39
C LYS A 230 5.27 14.28 -0.39
N PHE A 231 4.78 14.69 0.79
CA PHE A 231 4.18 13.79 1.76
C PHE A 231 2.96 13.09 1.17
N PHE A 232 1.99 13.84 0.65
CA PHE A 232 0.77 13.22 0.11
C PHE A 232 1.02 12.38 -1.13
N ASN A 233 1.92 12.81 -2.03
CA ASN A 233 2.24 12.03 -3.23
C ASN A 233 2.99 10.72 -2.92
N LYS A 234 3.63 10.59 -1.75
CA LYS A 234 4.27 9.35 -1.29
C LYS A 234 3.31 8.37 -0.62
N LEU A 235 2.09 8.78 -0.27
CA LEU A 235 1.12 7.89 0.36
C LEU A 235 0.66 6.83 -0.65
N ALA A 236 1.10 5.58 -0.46
CA ALA A 236 0.87 4.45 -1.38
C ALA A 236 -0.61 4.13 -1.68
N LYS A 237 -1.55 4.73 -0.95
CA LYS A 237 -3.00 4.51 -1.08
C LYS A 237 -3.68 5.60 -1.92
N LEU A 238 -3.04 6.74 -2.16
CA LEU A 238 -3.55 7.75 -3.07
C LEU A 238 -3.25 7.36 -4.53
N PRO A 239 -4.19 7.60 -5.47
CA PRO A 239 -3.96 7.29 -6.88
C PRO A 239 -2.86 8.19 -7.47
N SER A 240 -2.20 7.75 -8.54
CA SER A 240 -1.18 8.54 -9.24
C SER A 240 -1.71 9.88 -9.77
N GLU A 241 -3.00 9.94 -10.13
CA GLU A 241 -3.69 11.16 -10.56
C GLU A 241 -4.10 12.10 -9.40
N PHE A 242 -3.72 11.77 -8.17
CA PHE A 242 -4.00 12.62 -7.02
C PHE A 242 -3.18 13.90 -7.07
N ASP A 243 -3.86 15.03 -7.26
CA ASP A 243 -3.25 16.35 -7.17
C ASP A 243 -3.25 16.89 -5.74
N ALA A 244 -2.09 16.87 -5.08
CA ALA A 244 -1.92 17.43 -3.73
C ALA A 244 -2.21 18.94 -3.64
N GLN A 245 -2.29 19.69 -4.74
CA GLN A 245 -2.67 21.10 -4.71
C GLN A 245 -4.19 21.30 -4.56
N GLN A 246 -4.98 20.24 -4.74
CA GLN A 246 -6.45 20.27 -4.63
C GLN A 246 -6.95 19.89 -3.24
N ILE A 247 -6.06 19.74 -2.25
CA ILE A 247 -6.43 19.54 -0.85
C ILE A 247 -6.54 20.87 -0.10
N ASP A 248 -7.45 20.91 0.86
CA ASP A 248 -7.61 22.01 1.79
C ASP A 248 -8.20 21.50 3.11
N TRP A 249 -8.12 22.27 4.19
CA TRP A 249 -8.70 21.92 5.47
C TRP A 249 -10.22 22.10 5.44
N ALA A 250 -10.95 21.00 5.56
CA ALA A 250 -12.39 21.03 5.82
C ALA A 250 -12.68 21.50 7.26
N TYR A 251 -11.86 21.06 8.20
CA TYR A 251 -11.58 21.73 9.48
C TYR A 251 -10.18 21.32 9.95
N GLY A 252 -9.44 22.26 10.53
CA GLY A 252 -8.04 22.05 10.89
C GLY A 252 -7.83 21.06 12.05
N PRO A 253 -6.57 20.72 12.35
CA PRO A 253 -6.19 19.81 13.42
C PRO A 253 -6.63 20.27 14.81
N VAL A 254 -7.31 19.36 15.51
CA VAL A 254 -7.73 19.53 16.91
C VAL A 254 -7.12 18.41 17.73
N ILE A 255 -6.35 18.79 18.75
CA ILE A 255 -5.66 17.87 19.66
C ILE A 255 -6.04 18.25 21.09
N GLN A 256 -6.39 17.25 21.89
CA GLN A 256 -6.91 17.45 23.24
C GLN A 256 -6.39 16.36 24.16
N SER A 257 -5.90 16.74 25.34
CA SER A 257 -5.50 15.84 26.42
C SER A 257 -5.61 16.54 27.77
N GLY A 258 -5.26 15.87 28.87
CA GLY A 258 -5.10 16.52 30.17
C GLY A 258 -6.39 17.03 30.82
N GLY A 259 -7.51 16.36 30.55
CA GLY A 259 -8.77 16.62 31.26
C GLY A 259 -9.70 17.68 30.65
N LYS A 260 -9.32 18.28 29.52
CA LYS A 260 -10.12 19.28 28.81
C LYS A 260 -10.44 18.80 27.40
N TYR A 261 -11.68 18.38 27.20
CA TYR A 261 -12.13 17.83 25.93
C TYR A 261 -13.39 18.55 25.43
N ASP A 262 -13.49 18.76 24.12
CA ASP A 262 -14.70 19.20 23.43
C ASP A 262 -14.81 18.44 22.09
N LEU A 263 -15.79 17.53 22.00
CA LEU A 263 -15.99 16.70 20.81
C LEU A 263 -16.76 17.42 19.68
N LYS A 264 -17.02 18.72 19.81
CA LYS A 264 -17.65 19.51 18.73
C LYS A 264 -16.65 19.78 17.61
N LEU A 265 -17.14 19.83 16.37
CA LEU A 265 -16.34 20.25 15.20
C LEU A 265 -15.84 21.70 15.28
N THR A 266 -16.37 22.50 16.20
CA THR A 266 -15.92 23.88 16.46
C THR A 266 -14.85 23.96 17.55
N ALA A 267 -14.40 22.81 18.08
CA ALA A 267 -13.35 22.77 19.09
C ALA A 267 -12.03 23.26 18.51
N THR A 268 -11.19 23.82 19.36
CA THR A 268 -9.85 24.31 19.01
C THR A 268 -8.84 23.79 20.02
N SER A 269 -7.65 23.42 19.55
CA SER A 269 -6.53 23.04 20.40
C SER A 269 -6.16 24.18 21.35
N ASP A 270 -6.03 23.88 22.64
CA ASP A 270 -5.70 24.88 23.65
C ASP A 270 -4.17 25.06 23.80
N SER A 271 -3.76 25.93 24.73
CA SER A 271 -2.34 26.19 25.02
C SER A 271 -1.79 25.35 26.18
N ASN A 272 -2.49 24.31 26.62
CA ASN A 272 -1.92 23.36 27.59
C ASN A 272 -0.99 22.38 26.86
N ASN A 273 0.03 21.90 27.57
CA ASN A 273 0.93 20.88 27.05
C ASN A 273 0.21 19.54 26.88
N LEU A 274 0.64 18.76 25.88
CA LEU A 274 0.22 17.38 25.71
C LEU A 274 0.52 16.59 26.99
N GLN A 275 -0.44 15.80 27.46
CA GLN A 275 -0.34 14.99 28.67
C GLN A 275 -0.70 13.54 28.35
N PRO A 276 0.02 12.56 28.96
CA PRO A 276 -0.34 11.14 28.87
C PRO A 276 -1.71 10.87 29.52
N GLY A 277 -2.27 9.69 29.28
CA GLY A 277 -3.65 9.33 29.62
C GLY A 277 -4.51 9.19 28.35
N ILE A 278 -5.46 10.11 28.15
CA ILE A 278 -6.35 10.07 26.97
C ILE A 278 -6.02 11.24 26.06
N ILE A 279 -5.69 10.93 24.80
CA ILE A 279 -5.37 11.93 23.78
C ILE A 279 -6.37 11.78 22.64
N ILE A 280 -7.08 12.85 22.32
CA ILE A 280 -7.98 12.91 21.16
C ILE A 280 -7.32 13.74 20.07
N ALA A 281 -7.28 13.19 18.86
CA ALA A 281 -6.87 13.91 17.66
C ALA A 281 -7.94 13.77 16.58
N GLY A 282 -8.26 14.88 15.92
CA GLY A 282 -9.17 14.86 14.79
C GLY A 282 -9.00 16.05 13.87
N PHE A 283 -9.23 15.80 12.58
CA PHE A 283 -9.20 16.80 11.51
C PHE A 283 -10.00 16.32 10.31
N GLY A 284 -10.24 17.24 9.37
CA GLY A 284 -10.91 16.93 8.13
C GLY A 284 -10.24 17.58 6.94
N ILE A 285 -9.94 16.78 5.93
CA ILE A 285 -9.38 17.23 4.65
C ILE A 285 -10.50 17.28 3.63
N ARG A 286 -10.41 18.26 2.74
CA ARG A 286 -11.25 18.44 1.58
C ARG A 286 -10.40 18.21 0.34
N TYR A 287 -10.89 17.45 -0.62
CA TYR A 287 -10.24 17.26 -1.93
C TYR A 287 -11.24 17.61 -3.03
N LYS A 288 -10.87 18.51 -3.95
CA LYS A 288 -11.77 19.02 -5.00
C LYS A 288 -13.13 19.46 -4.44
N THR A 289 -13.12 20.19 -3.33
CA THR A 289 -14.30 20.69 -2.57
C THR A 289 -15.08 19.66 -1.73
N TYR A 290 -14.78 18.36 -1.82
CA TYR A 290 -15.48 17.31 -1.07
C TYR A 290 -14.74 16.94 0.23
N SER A 291 -15.44 17.02 1.35
CA SER A 291 -14.88 16.88 2.69
C SER A 291 -14.90 15.43 3.19
N SER A 292 -13.88 15.08 3.96
CA SER A 292 -13.79 13.89 4.80
C SER A 292 -13.37 14.32 6.21
N ILE A 293 -13.77 13.56 7.23
CA ILE A 293 -13.32 13.75 8.61
C ILE A 293 -12.86 12.45 9.24
N ILE A 294 -11.89 12.57 10.14
CA ILE A 294 -11.39 11.49 10.99
C ILE A 294 -11.16 12.01 12.40
N ALA A 295 -11.45 11.18 13.40
CA ALA A 295 -11.00 11.39 14.77
C ALA A 295 -10.67 10.06 15.43
N ARG A 296 -9.59 10.05 16.22
CA ARG A 296 -9.11 8.91 16.98
C ARG A 296 -8.85 9.31 18.43
N THR A 297 -8.98 8.33 19.31
CA THR A 297 -8.56 8.43 20.70
C THR A 297 -7.39 7.49 20.89
N TYR A 298 -6.30 8.02 21.41
CA TYR A 298 -5.10 7.29 21.78
C TYR A 298 -5.03 7.19 23.31
N LEU A 299 -4.67 6.01 23.79
CA LEU A 299 -4.65 5.64 25.18
C LEU A 299 -3.19 5.48 25.59
N VAL A 300 -2.72 6.32 26.50
CA VAL A 300 -1.34 6.32 26.99
C VAL A 300 -1.37 5.95 28.46
N ASP A 301 -0.83 4.78 28.80
CA ASP A 301 -0.92 4.17 30.14
C ASP A 301 -2.35 4.20 30.71
N PRO A 302 -3.35 3.68 29.96
CA PRO A 302 -4.74 3.78 30.37
C PRO A 302 -5.05 2.96 31.62
N THR A 303 -5.99 3.43 32.43
CA THR A 303 -6.57 2.59 33.49
C THR A 303 -7.46 1.50 32.89
N LYS A 304 -7.63 0.38 33.61
CA LYS A 304 -8.58 -0.69 33.20
C LYS A 304 -10.00 -0.17 32.95
N SER A 305 -10.41 0.89 33.64
CA SER A 305 -11.69 1.55 33.42
C SER A 305 -11.75 2.25 32.05
N GLN A 306 -10.67 2.94 31.66
CA GLN A 306 -10.53 3.58 30.36
C GLN A 306 -10.49 2.54 29.23
N GLU A 307 -9.69 1.48 29.35
CA GLU A 307 -9.65 0.38 28.36
C GLU A 307 -11.04 -0.26 28.17
N ALA A 308 -11.76 -0.52 29.26
CA ALA A 308 -13.10 -1.09 29.21
C ALA A 308 -14.13 -0.13 28.57
N ASN A 309 -13.96 1.18 28.75
CA ASN A 309 -14.84 2.19 28.14
C ASN A 309 -14.54 2.38 26.66
N TYR A 310 -13.27 2.32 26.24
CA TYR A 310 -12.88 2.31 24.84
C TYR A 310 -13.38 1.05 24.11
N THR A 311 -13.25 -0.13 24.75
CA THR A 311 -13.81 -1.39 24.21
C THR A 311 -15.33 -1.32 24.03
N LEU A 312 -16.05 -0.67 24.96
CA LEU A 312 -17.47 -0.41 24.80
C LEU A 312 -17.73 0.54 23.63
N LEU A 313 -16.94 1.60 23.48
CA LEU A 313 -17.04 2.55 22.38
C LEU A 313 -16.87 1.87 21.02
N LEU A 314 -15.87 0.99 20.89
CA LEU A 314 -15.64 0.18 19.70
C LEU A 314 -16.81 -0.78 19.41
N THR A 315 -17.35 -1.44 20.44
CA THR A 315 -18.55 -2.28 20.28
C THR A 315 -19.74 -1.48 19.73
N VAL A 316 -19.95 -0.25 20.23
CA VAL A 316 -21.03 0.63 19.80
C VAL A 316 -20.82 1.05 18.34
N TYR A 317 -19.59 1.43 17.98
CA TYR A 317 -19.20 1.76 16.61
C TYR A 317 -19.51 0.61 15.64
N GLU A 318 -18.99 -0.60 15.91
CA GLU A 318 -19.21 -1.77 15.06
C GLU A 318 -20.69 -2.12 14.89
N ALA A 319 -21.48 -1.95 15.95
CA ALA A 319 -22.91 -2.24 15.91
C ALA A 319 -23.69 -1.25 15.05
N ILE A 320 -23.27 0.02 15.01
CA ILE A 320 -23.79 1.02 14.07
C ILE A 320 -23.37 0.64 12.66
N MET A 321 -22.08 0.35 12.45
CA MET A 321 -21.53 0.05 11.13
C MET A 321 -22.21 -1.14 10.46
N LYS A 322 -22.58 -2.19 11.21
CA LYS A 322 -23.37 -3.32 10.68
C LYS A 322 -24.74 -2.93 10.10
N ASP A 323 -25.30 -1.80 10.52
CA ASP A 323 -26.63 -1.34 10.13
C ASP A 323 -26.60 -0.12 9.19
N VAL A 324 -25.42 0.45 8.90
CA VAL A 324 -25.28 1.52 7.90
C VAL A 324 -25.37 0.92 6.49
N ARG A 325 -26.60 0.75 6.01
CA ARG A 325 -26.92 0.18 4.70
C ARG A 325 -28.17 0.82 4.11
N ASP A 326 -28.41 0.58 2.82
CA ASP A 326 -29.62 1.01 2.14
C ASP A 326 -30.89 0.56 2.91
N GLY A 327 -31.85 1.48 3.05
CA GLY A 327 -33.12 1.23 3.74
C GLY A 327 -33.08 1.41 5.26
N ALA A 328 -31.92 1.58 5.90
CA ALA A 328 -31.83 1.85 7.33
C ALA A 328 -32.35 3.26 7.68
N ILE A 329 -32.98 3.40 8.86
CA ILE A 329 -33.51 4.69 9.32
C ILE A 329 -32.50 5.34 10.28
N ALA A 330 -32.17 6.62 10.06
CA ALA A 330 -31.14 7.34 10.83
C ALA A 330 -31.36 7.31 12.36
N ARG A 331 -32.59 7.46 12.85
CA ARG A 331 -32.91 7.37 14.28
C ARG A 331 -32.61 5.99 14.87
N ASP A 332 -32.80 4.94 14.09
CA ASP A 332 -32.69 3.57 14.57
C ASP A 332 -31.22 3.23 14.84
N LEU A 333 -30.30 3.78 14.02
CA LEU A 333 -28.86 3.71 14.28
C LEU A 333 -28.48 4.34 15.62
N TYR A 334 -28.96 5.55 15.90
CA TYR A 334 -28.72 6.24 17.17
C TYR A 334 -29.32 5.48 18.36
N ASN A 335 -30.58 5.04 18.24
CA ASN A 335 -31.27 4.33 19.30
C ASN A 335 -30.62 2.98 19.61
N LYS A 336 -30.10 2.29 18.59
CA LYS A 336 -29.32 1.05 18.77
C LYS A 336 -28.04 1.30 19.55
N ALA A 337 -27.29 2.33 19.18
CA ALA A 337 -26.07 2.74 19.89
C ALA A 337 -26.35 3.05 21.37
N LEU A 338 -27.35 3.89 21.63
CA LEU A 338 -27.78 4.24 22.98
C LEU A 338 -28.29 3.03 23.77
N GLY A 339 -28.99 2.10 23.10
CA GLY A 339 -29.45 0.85 23.69
C GLY A 339 -28.31 -0.05 24.17
N ILE A 340 -27.21 -0.13 23.42
CA ILE A 340 -26.01 -0.89 23.81
C ILE A 340 -25.38 -0.26 25.05
N VAL A 341 -25.18 1.06 25.06
CA VAL A 341 -24.64 1.80 26.22
C VAL A 341 -25.50 1.55 27.46
N ARG A 342 -26.82 1.73 27.36
CA ARG A 342 -27.79 1.46 28.44
C ARG A 342 -27.73 0.02 28.95
N SER A 343 -27.49 -0.96 28.08
CA SER A 343 -27.47 -2.37 28.45
C SER A 343 -26.16 -2.80 29.13
N LYS A 344 -25.02 -2.25 28.70
CA LYS A 344 -23.69 -2.67 29.17
C LYS A 344 -23.17 -1.81 30.34
N LYS A 345 -23.35 -0.48 30.26
CA LYS A 345 -22.89 0.50 31.26
C LYS A 345 -23.89 1.67 31.35
N PRO A 346 -25.04 1.48 32.05
CA PRO A 346 -26.09 2.49 32.17
C PRO A 346 -25.60 3.85 32.68
N GLU A 347 -24.58 3.85 33.54
CA GLU A 347 -23.96 5.05 34.10
C GLU A 347 -23.30 5.95 33.05
N LEU A 348 -22.88 5.39 31.90
CA LEU A 348 -22.30 6.13 30.78
C LEU A 348 -23.35 6.73 29.83
N GLU A 349 -24.63 6.42 30.00
CA GLU A 349 -25.69 6.95 29.13
C GLU A 349 -25.69 8.48 29.07
N LYS A 350 -25.55 9.14 30.23
CA LYS A 350 -25.52 10.61 30.33
C LYS A 350 -24.27 11.24 29.70
N HIS A 351 -23.23 10.43 29.49
CA HIS A 351 -21.96 10.81 28.89
C HIS A 351 -21.93 10.51 27.38
N PHE A 352 -22.90 9.78 26.84
CA PHE A 352 -22.90 9.45 25.42
C PHE A 352 -23.30 10.65 24.56
N VAL A 353 -22.65 10.81 23.40
CA VAL A 353 -22.94 11.88 22.44
C VAL A 353 -24.41 11.89 22.01
N LYS A 354 -24.96 13.09 21.78
CA LYS A 354 -26.38 13.30 21.38
C LYS A 354 -26.69 12.98 19.92
N SER A 355 -25.66 12.69 19.12
CA SER A 355 -25.77 12.24 17.73
C SER A 355 -24.56 11.37 17.41
N VAL A 356 -24.78 10.32 16.61
CA VAL A 356 -23.71 9.37 16.22
C VAL A 356 -23.13 9.67 14.83
N GLY A 357 -23.27 10.91 14.36
CA GLY A 357 -22.81 11.32 13.05
C GLY A 357 -23.75 12.25 12.29
N ALA A 358 -23.39 12.54 11.03
CA ALA A 358 -24.22 13.29 10.10
C ALA A 358 -23.87 12.97 8.63
N GLY A 359 -24.67 13.46 7.68
CA GLY A 359 -24.27 13.48 6.27
C GLY A 359 -23.05 14.37 6.04
N ILE A 360 -22.13 13.92 5.18
CA ILE A 360 -20.91 14.63 4.80
C ILE A 360 -20.78 14.70 3.27
N GLY A 361 -20.17 15.75 2.75
CA GLY A 361 -19.90 15.96 1.33
C GLY A 361 -19.19 17.29 1.13
N ILE A 362 -19.73 18.16 0.28
CA ILE A 362 -19.26 19.55 0.19
C ILE A 362 -19.41 20.24 1.56
N GLU A 363 -20.57 20.08 2.20
CA GLU A 363 -20.76 20.45 3.59
C GLU A 363 -20.09 19.43 4.51
N LEU A 364 -19.31 19.93 5.48
CA LEU A 364 -18.64 19.11 6.50
C LEU A 364 -19.65 18.35 7.38
N ARG A 365 -20.79 18.98 7.66
CA ARG A 365 -21.86 18.42 8.49
C ARG A 365 -23.22 18.92 8.01
N ASP A 366 -23.98 18.05 7.35
CA ASP A 366 -25.33 18.38 6.92
C ASP A 366 -26.32 18.36 8.11
N ALA A 367 -26.76 19.56 8.50
CA ALA A 367 -27.72 19.75 9.59
C ALA A 367 -29.07 19.04 9.37
N ASN A 368 -29.42 18.72 8.12
CA ASN A 368 -30.66 18.02 7.76
C ASN A 368 -30.47 16.49 7.69
N MET A 369 -29.25 15.99 7.90
CA MET A 369 -28.92 14.57 7.87
C MET A 369 -28.14 14.14 9.12
N VAL A 370 -28.52 14.65 10.29
CA VAL A 370 -27.89 14.26 11.57
C VAL A 370 -28.42 12.91 12.05
N LEU A 371 -27.53 12.01 12.46
CA LEU A 371 -27.86 10.69 13.00
C LEU A 371 -28.17 10.81 14.50
N ASN A 372 -29.41 11.16 14.84
CA ASN A 372 -29.89 11.31 16.21
C ASN A 372 -31.25 10.64 16.39
N GLY A 373 -31.73 10.53 17.63
CA GLY A 373 -32.99 9.86 17.97
C GLY A 373 -34.27 10.51 17.40
N LYS A 374 -34.18 11.60 16.62
CA LYS A 374 -35.32 12.31 16.03
C LYS A 374 -35.39 12.19 14.49
N ASN A 375 -34.31 11.78 13.83
CA ASN A 375 -34.23 11.83 12.37
C ASN A 375 -34.82 10.57 11.71
N ASN A 376 -35.99 10.70 11.08
CA ASN A 376 -36.70 9.59 10.42
C ASN A 376 -36.22 9.30 8.99
N ARG A 377 -35.11 9.92 8.56
CA ARG A 377 -34.65 9.80 7.19
C ARG A 377 -34.07 8.42 6.91
N VAL A 378 -34.48 7.86 5.76
CA VAL A 378 -33.99 6.57 5.25
C VAL A 378 -32.67 6.80 4.52
N LEU A 379 -31.67 6.00 4.87
CA LEU A 379 -30.37 5.96 4.21
C LEU A 379 -30.52 5.31 2.83
N ARG A 380 -29.81 5.85 1.84
CA ARG A 380 -29.76 5.30 0.49
C ARG A 380 -28.34 4.93 0.10
N SER A 381 -28.19 3.88 -0.70
CA SER A 381 -26.91 3.55 -1.35
C SER A 381 -26.31 4.77 -2.05
N GLY A 382 -25.01 4.98 -1.89
CA GLY A 382 -24.29 6.15 -2.41
C GLY A 382 -24.32 7.38 -1.51
N MET A 383 -25.08 7.37 -0.40
CA MET A 383 -24.93 8.41 0.62
C MET A 383 -23.56 8.32 1.31
N THR A 384 -23.04 9.45 1.75
CA THR A 384 -21.82 9.52 2.57
C THR A 384 -22.13 10.13 3.92
N LEU A 385 -21.65 9.49 4.98
CA LEU A 385 -21.88 9.86 6.37
C LEU A 385 -20.53 10.00 7.08
N SER A 386 -20.43 10.95 8.00
CA SER A 386 -19.44 10.88 9.06
C SER A 386 -20.08 10.20 10.26
N VAL A 387 -19.61 9.00 10.60
CA VAL A 387 -20.07 8.24 11.77
C VAL A 387 -19.14 8.58 12.92
N SER A 388 -19.67 9.16 13.99
CA SER A 388 -18.91 9.65 15.13
C SER A 388 -19.55 9.17 16.42
N VAL A 389 -18.88 8.27 17.15
CA VAL A 389 -19.33 7.79 18.45
C VAL A 389 -18.39 8.31 19.52
N GLY A 390 -18.91 8.71 20.67
CA GLY A 390 -18.06 9.20 21.75
C GLY A 390 -18.73 9.24 23.12
N PHE A 391 -17.89 9.32 24.14
CA PHE A 391 -18.27 9.63 25.51
C PHE A 391 -17.64 10.96 25.91
N THR A 392 -18.41 11.84 26.54
CA THR A 392 -18.00 13.16 27.01
C THR A 392 -17.99 13.22 28.53
N ASP A 393 -16.97 13.84 29.09
CA ASP A 393 -16.88 14.18 30.52
C ASP A 393 -17.00 12.98 31.48
N VAL A 394 -16.41 11.83 31.13
CA VAL A 394 -16.42 10.62 31.95
C VAL A 394 -15.47 10.77 33.14
N HIS A 395 -15.95 10.50 34.35
CA HIS A 395 -15.11 10.56 35.54
C HIS A 395 -14.24 9.32 35.70
N ASN A 396 -12.93 9.51 35.89
CA ASN A 396 -12.00 8.46 36.29
C ASN A 396 -11.99 8.35 37.82
N ALA A 397 -12.48 7.22 38.35
CA ALA A 397 -12.57 6.99 39.79
C ALA A 397 -11.20 6.77 40.46
N ASP A 398 -10.18 6.45 39.67
CA ASP A 398 -8.87 5.98 40.16
C ASP A 398 -7.79 7.08 40.23
N SER A 399 -8.11 8.36 39.90
CA SER A 399 -7.12 9.46 39.88
C SER A 399 -7.41 10.56 40.92
N ASN A 400 -6.39 10.94 41.71
CA ASN A 400 -6.46 12.00 42.73
C ASN A 400 -6.00 13.40 42.26
N ASP A 401 -5.69 13.59 40.97
CA ASP A 401 -5.21 14.87 40.43
C ASP A 401 -5.89 15.25 39.10
N LYS A 402 -5.50 16.39 38.49
CA LYS A 402 -6.02 16.95 37.22
C LYS A 402 -5.90 15.98 36.01
N GLY A 403 -6.74 14.97 36.00
CA GLY A 403 -6.95 13.93 34.98
C GLY A 403 -8.20 13.08 35.29
N SER A 404 -9.04 13.57 36.23
CA SER A 404 -10.22 12.88 36.74
C SER A 404 -11.41 12.87 35.81
N ILE A 405 -11.34 13.59 34.69
CA ILE A 405 -12.38 13.63 33.67
C ILE A 405 -11.73 13.38 32.32
N TYR A 406 -12.28 12.49 31.50
CA TYR A 406 -11.82 12.25 30.15
C TYR A 406 -12.98 12.08 29.16
N SER A 407 -12.68 12.25 27.87
CA SER A 407 -13.60 11.96 26.78
C SER A 407 -12.95 11.00 25.80
N MET A 408 -13.74 10.29 25.01
CA MET A 408 -13.24 9.39 23.96
C MET A 408 -14.13 9.55 22.73
N VAL A 409 -13.55 9.44 21.54
CA VAL A 409 -14.24 9.54 20.26
C VAL A 409 -13.59 8.64 19.20
N ILE A 410 -14.43 8.03 18.37
CA ILE A 410 -14.06 7.39 17.11
C ILE A 410 -14.91 8.03 16.03
N THR A 411 -14.28 8.59 15.00
CA THR A 411 -14.98 9.18 13.86
C THR A 411 -14.39 8.69 12.54
N ASP A 412 -15.27 8.23 11.64
CA ASP A 412 -14.91 7.80 10.30
C ASP A 412 -15.85 8.36 9.23
N THR A 413 -15.30 8.52 8.02
CA THR A 413 -16.08 8.86 6.83
C THR A 413 -16.42 7.59 6.06
N VAL A 414 -17.71 7.38 5.82
CA VAL A 414 -18.25 6.11 5.29
C VAL A 414 -19.23 6.37 4.16
N ARG A 415 -19.23 5.49 3.15
CA ARG A 415 -20.27 5.42 2.12
C ARG A 415 -21.28 4.34 2.50
N VAL A 416 -22.56 4.67 2.45
CA VAL A 416 -23.66 3.70 2.54
C VAL A 416 -23.67 2.83 1.29
N GLY A 417 -23.52 1.52 1.46
CA GLY A 417 -23.69 0.52 0.41
C GLY A 417 -25.02 -0.23 0.54
N GLU A 418 -25.26 -1.17 -0.37
CA GLU A 418 -26.49 -1.98 -0.41
C GLU A 418 -26.56 -2.98 0.76
N SER A 419 -25.47 -3.68 1.02
CA SER A 419 -25.38 -4.72 2.07
C SER A 419 -24.66 -4.27 3.34
N GLY A 420 -23.94 -3.14 3.30
CA GLY A 420 -23.18 -2.58 4.42
C GLY A 420 -22.38 -1.34 4.03
N PRO A 421 -21.67 -0.69 4.96
CA PRO A 421 -20.92 0.53 4.67
C PRO A 421 -19.54 0.23 4.08
N HIS A 422 -19.05 1.14 3.25
CA HIS A 422 -17.65 1.21 2.85
C HIS A 422 -16.95 2.30 3.67
N VAL A 423 -16.04 1.89 4.54
CA VAL A 423 -15.27 2.80 5.40
C VAL A 423 -14.09 3.35 4.61
N PHE A 424 -14.10 4.65 4.33
CA PHE A 424 -13.02 5.27 3.54
C PHE A 424 -11.80 5.61 4.39
N THR A 425 -11.98 5.85 5.69
CA THR A 425 -10.91 6.19 6.65
C THR A 425 -10.37 4.99 7.44
N LYS A 426 -10.62 3.76 6.96
CA LYS A 426 -10.31 2.50 7.67
C LYS A 426 -8.81 2.25 7.91
N GLU A 427 -7.95 2.95 7.19
CA GLU A 427 -6.49 2.70 7.20
C GLU A 427 -5.82 3.29 8.45
N ALA A 428 -6.46 4.25 9.10
CA ALA A 428 -6.06 4.69 10.43
C ALA A 428 -6.65 3.75 11.48
N GLY A 429 -5.78 3.05 12.22
CA GLY A 429 -6.14 2.08 13.26
C GLY A 429 -7.13 2.63 14.30
N MET A 430 -7.95 1.75 14.84
CA MET A 430 -8.89 2.04 15.94
C MET A 430 -9.07 0.85 16.90
N ASP A 431 -8.46 -0.29 16.60
CA ASP A 431 -8.40 -1.43 17.53
C ASP A 431 -7.44 -1.09 18.68
N MET A 432 -7.59 -1.81 19.80
CA MET A 432 -6.85 -1.53 21.03
C MET A 432 -5.33 -1.51 20.80
N ASP A 433 -4.81 -2.43 19.98
CA ASP A 433 -3.38 -2.58 19.72
C ASP A 433 -2.83 -1.37 18.93
N SER A 434 -3.65 -0.79 18.05
CA SER A 434 -3.27 0.39 17.26
C SER A 434 -3.33 1.72 18.01
N VAL A 435 -4.05 1.81 19.14
CA VAL A 435 -4.27 3.08 19.84
C VAL A 435 -3.71 3.14 21.25
N SER A 436 -3.25 2.02 21.80
CA SER A 436 -2.67 1.94 23.14
C SER A 436 -1.14 2.06 23.12
N PHE A 437 -0.62 2.94 23.95
CA PHE A 437 0.80 3.20 24.18
C PHE A 437 1.07 3.04 25.67
N TYR A 438 2.21 2.43 26.02
CA TYR A 438 2.60 2.23 27.42
C TYR A 438 4.01 2.77 27.60
N PHE A 439 4.19 3.77 28.47
CA PHE A 439 5.47 4.43 28.73
C PHE A 439 5.82 4.29 30.22
N GLY A 440 6.51 3.21 30.58
CA GLY A 440 6.98 3.01 31.94
C GLY A 440 7.50 1.59 32.19
N ASP A 441 8.65 1.53 32.87
CA ASP A 441 9.35 0.36 33.44
C ASP A 441 8.53 -0.38 34.51
N ASP A 442 7.26 -0.67 34.25
CA ASP A 442 6.55 -1.69 35.01
C ASP A 442 6.93 -3.04 34.41
N GLU A 443 8.09 -3.57 34.84
CA GLU A 443 8.33 -5.02 34.88
C GLU A 443 7.04 -5.64 35.45
N GLU A 444 6.21 -6.25 34.60
CA GLU A 444 5.04 -6.97 35.06
C GLU A 444 5.50 -7.93 36.16
N GLU A 445 5.08 -7.66 37.40
CA GLU A 445 5.27 -8.57 38.52
C GLU A 445 4.60 -9.90 38.16
N GLN A 446 5.40 -10.82 37.61
CA GLN A 446 5.01 -12.21 37.46
C GLN A 446 4.65 -12.73 38.85
N ARG A 447 3.35 -12.93 39.07
CA ARG A 447 2.84 -13.60 40.27
C ARG A 447 3.57 -14.94 40.42
N PRO A 448 4.11 -15.26 41.61
CA PRO A 448 4.99 -16.41 41.78
C PRO A 448 4.21 -17.71 41.60
N SER A 449 4.44 -18.42 40.49
CA SER A 449 4.03 -19.81 40.35
C SER A 449 4.94 -20.68 41.22
N LYS A 450 4.35 -21.40 42.18
CA LYS A 450 5.03 -22.32 43.10
C LYS A 450 5.82 -23.40 42.35
N GLU A 451 7.13 -23.38 42.49
CA GLU A 451 8.00 -24.51 42.15
C GLU A 451 7.74 -25.71 43.07
N LYS A 452 7.43 -26.88 42.47
CA LYS A 452 7.62 -28.19 43.11
C LYS A 452 8.97 -28.75 42.66
N LYS A 453 9.84 -29.00 43.64
CA LYS A 453 11.12 -29.70 43.50
C LYS A 453 10.91 -31.18 43.20
N GLU A 454 11.71 -31.72 42.28
CA GLU A 454 12.07 -33.15 42.23
C GLU A 454 13.56 -33.36 41.88
N PRO A 455 14.14 -34.54 42.20
CA PRO A 455 15.46 -34.63 42.82
C PRO A 455 16.61 -34.96 41.85
N LYS A 456 17.83 -34.65 42.31
CA LYS A 456 19.12 -34.94 41.67
C LYS A 456 19.52 -36.43 41.76
N SER A 457 20.11 -36.94 40.69
CA SER A 457 21.17 -37.99 40.69
C SER A 457 22.16 -37.62 39.56
N SER A 458 23.38 -37.14 39.86
CA SER A 458 24.63 -37.89 40.07
C SER A 458 24.98 -38.84 38.92
N ALA A 459 26.16 -38.84 38.29
CA ALA A 459 27.37 -38.04 38.37
C ALA A 459 28.31 -38.52 37.23
N LEU A 460 29.41 -37.77 37.05
CA LEU A 460 30.65 -38.07 36.31
C LEU A 460 30.59 -37.88 34.79
N ALA A 461 31.57 -37.29 34.10
CA ALA A 461 32.85 -36.60 34.36
C ALA A 461 33.46 -36.50 32.94
N SER A 462 34.24 -35.54 32.48
CA SER A 462 34.86 -34.32 32.99
C SER A 462 35.65 -33.74 31.79
N ARG A 463 36.02 -32.46 31.90
CA ARG A 463 37.09 -31.68 31.23
C ARG A 463 36.52 -30.38 30.64
N ASN A 464 36.36 -29.34 31.45
CA ASN A 464 37.38 -28.34 31.86
C ASN A 464 37.64 -27.28 30.79
N ILE A 465 36.80 -26.24 30.74
CA ILE A 465 37.25 -24.85 30.56
C ILE A 465 36.49 -23.99 31.59
N THR A 466 37.25 -23.10 32.21
CA THR A 466 37.06 -22.47 33.51
C THR A 466 35.90 -21.48 33.59
N ARG A 467 34.96 -21.76 34.51
CA ARG A 467 34.08 -20.76 35.12
C ARG A 467 34.90 -19.90 36.09
N THR A 468 34.91 -18.59 35.87
CA THR A 468 35.05 -17.64 36.98
C THR A 468 34.17 -16.44 36.70
N LYS A 469 33.37 -16.08 37.71
CA LYS A 469 32.48 -14.92 37.84
C LYS A 469 31.06 -15.08 37.29
N LEU A 470 30.22 -15.68 38.13
CA LEU A 470 28.80 -15.35 38.23
C LEU A 470 28.64 -14.06 39.05
N ARG A 471 27.71 -13.21 38.57
CA ARG A 471 26.77 -12.37 39.32
C ARG A 471 27.30 -11.06 39.93
N ALA A 472 27.17 -9.97 39.17
CA ALA A 472 26.67 -8.66 39.63
C ALA A 472 26.30 -7.80 38.40
N GLU A 473 25.13 -7.15 38.48
CA GLU A 473 24.71 -5.94 37.73
C GLU A 473 24.44 -6.04 36.22
N ARG A 474 23.15 -5.91 35.86
CA ARG A 474 22.73 -5.27 34.60
C ARG A 474 23.30 -3.85 34.60
N PRO A 475 24.09 -3.41 33.61
CA PRO A 475 24.39 -1.99 33.48
C PRO A 475 23.32 -1.35 32.60
N THR A 476 22.32 -0.72 33.23
CA THR A 476 21.56 0.40 32.66
C THR A 476 22.37 1.70 32.78
N GLN A 477 23.67 1.62 32.56
CA GLN A 477 24.58 2.74 32.35
C GLN A 477 25.50 2.37 31.20
N VAL A 478 25.40 3.09 30.09
CA VAL A 478 26.39 3.07 29.02
C VAL A 478 27.74 3.37 29.67
N SER A 479 28.60 2.36 29.77
CA SER A 479 29.98 2.58 30.16
C SER A 479 30.65 3.26 28.98
N GLU A 480 30.99 4.56 29.09
CA GLU A 480 31.78 5.30 28.10
C GLU A 480 33.06 4.53 27.66
N GLY A 481 33.58 3.65 28.51
CA GLY A 481 34.73 2.79 28.21
C GLY A 481 34.44 1.54 27.35
N ALA A 482 33.20 1.14 27.13
CA ALA A 482 32.84 0.07 26.19
C ALA A 482 32.71 0.61 24.76
N GLU A 483 32.04 1.76 24.60
CA GLU A 483 31.88 2.43 23.31
C GLU A 483 33.22 2.93 22.76
N ALA A 484 34.08 3.49 23.60
CA ALA A 484 35.43 3.91 23.21
C ALA A 484 36.29 2.74 22.69
N ARG A 485 36.18 1.54 23.32
CA ARG A 485 36.88 0.33 22.87
C ARG A 485 36.35 -0.17 21.53
N ARG A 486 35.03 -0.11 21.31
CA ARG A 486 34.40 -0.47 20.03
C ARG A 486 34.86 0.47 18.92
N ARG A 487 34.90 1.77 19.20
CA ARG A 487 35.35 2.80 18.24
C ARG A 487 36.82 2.61 17.84
N GLU A 488 37.69 2.26 18.78
CA GLU A 488 39.10 1.95 18.50
C GLU A 488 39.25 0.68 17.64
N HIS A 489 38.52 -0.39 17.97
CA HIS A 489 38.53 -1.64 17.21
C HIS A 489 38.01 -1.44 15.77
N GLN A 490 36.90 -0.73 15.60
CA GLN A 490 36.35 -0.42 14.27
C GLN A 490 37.29 0.44 13.42
N LYS A 491 38.04 1.36 14.05
CA LYS A 491 39.08 2.14 13.36
C LYS A 491 40.25 1.26 12.89
N GLU A 492 40.66 0.27 13.68
CA GLU A 492 41.65 -0.72 13.27
C GLU A 492 41.14 -1.59 12.11
N LEU A 493 39.90 -2.06 12.19
CA LEU A 493 39.25 -2.85 11.14
C LEU A 493 39.16 -2.07 9.82
N ALA A 494 38.69 -0.81 9.86
CA ALA A 494 38.63 0.04 8.67
C ALA A 494 40.02 0.24 8.04
N SER A 495 41.04 0.51 8.85
CA SER A 495 42.43 0.68 8.37
C SER A 495 42.97 -0.61 7.74
N LYS A 496 42.66 -1.77 8.34
CA LYS A 496 43.04 -3.08 7.81
C LYS A 496 42.34 -3.36 6.48
N LYS A 497 41.05 -3.02 6.34
CA LYS A 497 40.29 -3.18 5.08
C LYS A 497 40.86 -2.33 3.96
N THR A 498 41.17 -1.06 4.22
CA THR A 498 41.78 -0.18 3.21
C THR A 498 43.14 -0.73 2.74
N LYS A 499 43.97 -1.23 3.68
CA LYS A 499 45.24 -1.87 3.32
C LYS A 499 45.05 -3.15 2.51
N GLU A 500 44.11 -4.01 2.91
CA GLU A 500 43.77 -5.21 2.15
C GLU A 500 43.22 -4.89 0.76
N GLY A 501 42.45 -3.80 0.60
CA GLY A 501 41.98 -3.31 -0.70
C GLY A 501 43.12 -2.84 -1.59
N LEU A 502 44.03 -2.03 -1.05
CA LEU A 502 45.23 -1.60 -1.74
C LEU A 502 46.10 -2.77 -2.20
N ASP A 503 46.32 -3.76 -1.32
CA ASP A 503 47.10 -4.96 -1.64
C ASP A 503 46.37 -5.86 -2.67
N ARG A 504 45.03 -5.99 -2.59
CA ARG A 504 44.21 -6.79 -3.50
C ARG A 504 44.18 -6.22 -4.92
N PHE A 505 44.15 -4.90 -5.05
CA PHE A 505 44.07 -4.19 -6.34
C PHE A 505 45.42 -3.58 -6.76
N ALA A 506 46.52 -3.88 -6.05
CA ALA A 506 47.86 -3.45 -6.41
C ALA A 506 48.25 -4.02 -7.77
N GLY A 507 48.42 -3.14 -8.76
CA GLY A 507 48.80 -3.51 -10.12
C GLY A 507 47.64 -3.71 -11.09
N THR A 508 46.39 -3.58 -10.65
CA THR A 508 45.23 -3.37 -11.54
C THR A 508 45.03 -1.88 -11.75
N THR A 509 45.82 -1.28 -12.64
CA THR A 509 45.43 0.00 -13.27
C THR A 509 44.24 -0.30 -14.17
N GLY A 510 43.19 0.52 -14.10
CA GLY A 510 41.95 0.37 -14.87
C GLY A 510 42.20 -0.04 -16.33
N ASP A 511 41.27 -0.87 -16.84
CA ASP A 511 41.17 -1.43 -18.21
C ASP A 511 41.81 -2.79 -18.56
N GLU A 512 42.17 -3.67 -17.61
CA GLU A 512 42.62 -5.04 -17.96
C GLU A 512 41.74 -6.22 -17.50
N ASN A 513 40.56 -6.00 -16.91
CA ASN A 513 39.53 -7.05 -16.86
C ASN A 513 38.51 -6.80 -17.95
N GLY A 514 38.82 -7.33 -19.14
CA GLY A 514 38.09 -7.13 -20.38
C GLY A 514 36.59 -7.04 -20.18
N VAL A 515 36.06 -5.84 -20.42
CA VAL A 515 34.66 -5.65 -20.81
C VAL A 515 34.41 -6.71 -21.87
N ILE A 516 33.59 -7.71 -21.54
CA ILE A 516 33.09 -8.65 -22.52
C ILE A 516 32.30 -7.79 -23.49
N GLN A 517 32.96 -7.28 -24.53
CA GLN A 517 32.32 -6.57 -25.61
C GLN A 517 31.29 -7.56 -26.15
N LYS A 518 30.00 -7.28 -25.87
CA LYS A 518 28.90 -8.08 -26.39
C LYS A 518 29.06 -8.05 -27.91
N LYS A 519 29.54 -9.15 -28.48
CA LYS A 519 29.74 -9.29 -29.92
C LYS A 519 28.39 -9.01 -30.60
N PHE A 520 28.37 -7.99 -31.44
CA PHE A 520 27.20 -7.66 -32.26
C PHE A 520 26.72 -8.90 -33.01
N LYS A 521 25.44 -9.22 -32.89
CA LYS A 521 24.83 -10.35 -33.57
C LYS A 521 24.05 -9.81 -34.78
N ARG A 522 24.67 -9.88 -35.96
CA ARG A 522 24.01 -9.47 -37.21
C ARG A 522 22.80 -10.36 -37.48
N PHE A 523 21.61 -9.77 -37.45
CA PHE A 523 20.36 -10.48 -37.74
C PHE A 523 20.18 -10.55 -39.27
N GLU A 524 20.15 -11.76 -39.81
CA GLU A 524 20.04 -12.00 -41.24
C GLU A 524 18.70 -12.70 -41.52
N SER A 525 17.78 -12.00 -42.20
CA SER A 525 16.48 -12.53 -42.60
C SER A 525 16.57 -13.56 -43.74
N TYR A 526 17.23 -13.19 -44.83
CA TYR A 526 17.41 -14.03 -46.02
C TYR A 526 18.83 -13.86 -46.56
N LYS A 527 19.47 -14.98 -46.92
CA LYS A 527 20.83 -15.01 -47.49
C LYS A 527 20.86 -14.80 -48.99
N ARG A 528 19.76 -15.15 -49.68
CA ARG A 528 19.64 -15.16 -51.14
C ARG A 528 18.22 -14.81 -51.56
N ASP A 529 18.08 -14.16 -52.71
CA ASP A 529 16.80 -13.72 -53.27
C ASP A 529 15.80 -14.87 -53.48
N ASN A 530 16.29 -16.09 -53.77
CA ASN A 530 15.45 -17.26 -53.97
C ASN A 530 14.80 -17.81 -52.69
N GLN A 531 15.13 -17.25 -51.52
CA GLN A 531 14.53 -17.60 -50.23
C GLN A 531 13.30 -16.75 -49.90
N LEU A 532 13.04 -15.69 -50.69
CA LEU A 532 11.85 -14.87 -50.50
C LEU A 532 10.56 -15.66 -50.82
N PRO A 533 9.51 -15.53 -50.00
CA PRO A 533 8.22 -16.19 -50.24
C PRO A 533 7.63 -15.82 -51.61
N THR A 534 6.99 -16.77 -52.29
CA THR A 534 6.36 -16.52 -53.60
C THR A 534 5.22 -15.49 -53.56
N LYS A 535 4.56 -15.34 -52.40
CA LYS A 535 3.51 -14.33 -52.10
C LYS A 535 4.00 -12.88 -52.18
N VAL A 536 5.31 -12.67 -52.20
CA VAL A 536 5.91 -11.34 -52.32
C VAL A 536 5.55 -10.66 -53.66
N LYS A 537 5.16 -11.43 -54.68
CA LYS A 537 4.69 -10.92 -55.98
C LYS A 537 3.42 -10.08 -55.87
N ASP A 538 2.62 -10.27 -54.82
CA ASP A 538 1.33 -9.60 -54.66
C ASP A 538 1.48 -8.16 -54.12
N LEU A 539 2.71 -7.72 -53.82
CA LEU A 539 3.03 -6.40 -53.25
C LEU A 539 2.22 -6.09 -52.00
N THR A 540 2.00 -7.10 -51.16
CA THR A 540 1.34 -6.98 -49.87
C THR A 540 2.32 -7.18 -48.73
N VAL A 541 2.06 -6.59 -47.57
CA VAL A 541 2.82 -6.86 -46.34
C VAL A 541 2.63 -8.32 -45.95
N TYR A 542 3.74 -9.00 -45.63
CA TYR A 542 3.74 -10.42 -45.28
C TYR A 542 4.65 -10.68 -44.07
N VAL A 543 4.14 -11.41 -43.09
CA VAL A 543 4.90 -11.86 -41.93
C VAL A 543 5.36 -13.30 -42.17
N ASP A 544 6.67 -13.51 -42.28
CA ASP A 544 7.27 -14.83 -42.38
C ASP A 544 7.66 -15.32 -40.98
N HIS A 545 6.85 -16.21 -40.42
CA HIS A 545 7.09 -16.84 -39.12
C HIS A 545 8.32 -17.76 -39.11
N LYS A 546 8.70 -18.36 -40.25
CA LYS A 546 9.86 -19.28 -40.31
C LYS A 546 11.17 -18.51 -40.30
N ALA A 547 11.23 -17.42 -41.05
CA ALA A 547 12.39 -16.54 -41.14
C ALA A 547 12.39 -15.42 -40.08
N ALA A 548 11.41 -15.41 -39.17
CA ALA A 548 11.21 -14.40 -38.13
C ALA A 548 11.29 -12.96 -38.69
N THR A 549 10.64 -12.70 -39.83
CA THR A 549 10.86 -11.51 -40.63
C THR A 549 9.55 -10.94 -41.19
N VAL A 550 9.42 -9.61 -41.17
CA VAL A 550 8.31 -8.88 -41.80
C VAL A 550 8.78 -8.33 -43.14
N ILE A 551 8.07 -8.66 -44.21
CA ILE A 551 8.36 -8.16 -45.57
C ILE A 551 7.39 -7.04 -45.89
N VAL A 552 7.94 -5.86 -46.17
CA VAL A 552 7.18 -4.66 -46.51
C VAL A 552 7.45 -4.24 -47.96
N PRO A 553 6.42 -3.97 -48.77
CA PRO A 553 6.59 -3.40 -50.10
C PRO A 553 6.90 -1.89 -50.01
N ILE A 554 8.16 -1.49 -50.21
CA ILE A 554 8.59 -0.09 -50.27
C ILE A 554 8.82 0.29 -51.73
N MET A 555 8.00 1.19 -52.27
CA MET A 555 8.09 1.65 -53.67
C MET A 555 8.14 0.49 -54.69
N GLY A 556 7.32 -0.55 -54.46
CA GLY A 556 7.24 -1.73 -55.33
C GLY A 556 8.36 -2.76 -55.11
N ARG A 557 9.24 -2.58 -54.13
CA ARG A 557 10.29 -3.53 -53.76
C ARG A 557 10.00 -4.19 -52.42
N PRO A 558 10.11 -5.52 -52.32
CA PRO A 558 9.90 -6.21 -51.06
C PRO A 558 11.14 -6.13 -50.17
N VAL A 559 11.02 -5.42 -49.05
CA VAL A 559 12.10 -5.19 -48.10
C VAL A 559 11.85 -6.03 -46.84
N PRO A 560 12.72 -7.01 -46.53
CA PRO A 560 12.61 -7.81 -45.32
C PRO A 560 13.20 -7.09 -44.10
N PHE A 561 12.49 -7.12 -42.98
CA PHE A 561 12.91 -6.62 -41.68
C PHE A 561 12.84 -7.73 -40.63
N HIS A 562 13.96 -8.12 -40.04
CA HIS A 562 14.00 -9.12 -38.98
C HIS A 562 13.26 -8.62 -37.73
N ILE A 563 12.54 -9.50 -37.02
CA ILE A 563 11.71 -9.09 -35.89
C ILE A 563 12.50 -8.39 -34.76
N ASN A 564 13.74 -8.81 -34.53
CA ASN A 564 14.64 -8.19 -33.54
C ASN A 564 15.09 -6.78 -33.93
N THR A 565 14.70 -6.25 -35.10
CA THR A 565 14.92 -4.85 -35.50
C THR A 565 13.66 -3.99 -35.34
N ILE A 566 12.52 -4.60 -34.98
CA ILE A 566 11.22 -3.95 -34.84
C ILE A 566 10.92 -3.73 -33.35
N LYS A 567 10.63 -2.47 -32.99
CA LYS A 567 10.23 -2.09 -31.63
C LYS A 567 8.77 -2.44 -31.38
N ASN A 568 7.83 -2.06 -32.24
CA ASN A 568 6.43 -2.50 -32.13
C ASN A 568 5.69 -2.22 -33.44
N ALA A 569 4.50 -2.80 -33.58
CA ALA A 569 3.57 -2.46 -34.65
C ALA A 569 2.22 -2.09 -34.05
N SER A 570 1.62 -1.00 -34.50
CA SER A 570 0.30 -0.55 -34.07
C SER A 570 -0.58 -0.22 -35.27
N LYS A 571 -1.89 -0.36 -35.08
CA LYS A 571 -2.90 -0.08 -36.10
C LYS A 571 -3.84 1.01 -35.61
N SER A 572 -4.11 1.99 -36.46
CA SER A 572 -5.07 3.09 -36.21
C SER A 572 -6.05 3.24 -37.36
N ASP A 573 -7.29 3.58 -37.07
CA ASP A 573 -8.34 3.78 -38.07
C ASP A 573 -8.69 5.27 -38.19
N GLU A 574 -8.73 5.80 -39.42
CA GLU A 574 -9.29 7.13 -39.71
C GLU A 574 -10.27 7.03 -40.87
N GLY A 575 -11.57 7.07 -40.56
CA GLY A 575 -12.63 6.97 -41.56
C GLY A 575 -12.61 5.62 -42.29
N GLU A 576 -12.45 5.63 -43.61
CA GLU A 576 -12.41 4.43 -44.47
C GLU A 576 -11.01 3.81 -44.62
N TYR A 577 -9.98 4.38 -43.99
CA TYR A 577 -8.60 3.92 -44.12
C TYR A 577 -8.04 3.43 -42.78
N ALA A 578 -7.39 2.27 -42.78
CA ALA A 578 -6.51 1.81 -41.71
C ALA A 578 -5.06 2.20 -42.00
N TYR A 579 -4.36 2.54 -40.93
CA TYR A 579 -2.93 2.82 -40.91
C TYR A 579 -2.22 1.78 -40.06
N LEU A 580 -1.23 1.10 -40.63
CA LEU A 580 -0.32 0.20 -39.93
C LEU A 580 1.02 0.93 -39.72
N ARG A 581 1.35 1.24 -38.47
CA ARG A 581 2.60 1.88 -38.07
C ARG A 581 3.54 0.84 -37.49
N ILE A 582 4.70 0.64 -38.11
CA ILE A 582 5.79 -0.22 -37.63
C ILE A 582 6.91 0.70 -37.12
N ASN A 583 7.21 0.63 -35.84
CA ASN A 583 8.33 1.36 -35.24
C ASN A 583 9.53 0.42 -35.11
N PHE A 584 10.71 0.90 -35.46
CA PHE A 584 11.95 0.11 -35.48
C PHE A 584 12.87 0.51 -34.33
N LEU A 585 13.84 -0.33 -34.04
CA LEU A 585 14.88 -0.04 -33.06
C LEU A 585 15.95 0.84 -33.72
N SER A 586 16.20 2.01 -33.12
CA SER A 586 17.25 2.94 -33.54
C SER A 586 18.06 3.38 -32.32
N PRO A 587 19.37 3.65 -32.48
CA PRO A 587 20.19 4.23 -31.41
C PRO A 587 19.53 5.49 -30.82
N GLY A 588 19.58 5.64 -29.51
CA GLY A 588 18.96 6.77 -28.79
C GLY A 588 17.46 6.63 -28.49
N GLN A 589 16.77 5.61 -29.02
CA GLN A 589 15.38 5.29 -28.62
C GLN A 589 15.33 4.12 -27.63
N GLY A 590 15.86 4.32 -26.44
CA GLY A 590 15.80 3.36 -25.34
C GLY A 590 15.70 4.07 -24.01
N VAL A 591 14.47 4.27 -23.55
CA VAL A 591 14.17 4.52 -22.14
C VAL A 591 14.58 3.22 -21.41
N GLY A 592 15.62 3.29 -20.58
CA GLY A 592 15.98 2.21 -19.64
C GLY A 592 17.24 1.34 -19.89
N ARG A 593 17.79 1.17 -21.10
CA ARG A 593 19.03 0.36 -21.29
C ARG A 593 19.89 0.79 -22.49
N LYS A 594 20.83 1.71 -22.28
CA LYS A 594 21.83 2.10 -23.30
C LYS A 594 22.83 0.98 -23.65
N ASP A 595 22.99 -0.05 -22.81
CA ASP A 595 24.12 -0.99 -22.90
C ASP A 595 23.78 -2.43 -23.35
N ASP A 596 22.52 -2.72 -23.71
CA ASP A 596 22.07 -4.11 -23.97
C ASP A 596 21.90 -4.48 -25.45
N GLN A 597 21.90 -3.52 -26.38
CA GLN A 597 21.81 -3.83 -27.81
C GLN A 597 23.01 -3.28 -28.59
N PRO A 598 24.02 -4.12 -28.88
CA PRO A 598 25.07 -3.71 -29.79
C PRO A 598 24.44 -3.41 -31.16
N PHE A 599 24.86 -2.31 -31.79
CA PHE A 599 24.61 -2.02 -33.21
C PHE A 599 25.95 -2.17 -33.96
N GLU A 600 25.94 -2.62 -35.21
CA GLU A 600 27.17 -2.79 -36.03
C GLU A 600 27.91 -1.46 -36.21
N ASP A 601 27.14 -0.38 -36.37
CA ASP A 601 27.60 0.98 -36.57
C ASP A 601 26.58 1.96 -35.98
N LEU A 602 26.97 2.67 -34.91
CA LEU A 602 26.11 3.68 -34.27
C LEU A 602 25.91 4.93 -35.16
N SER A 603 26.78 5.14 -36.16
CA SER A 603 26.73 6.28 -37.08
C SER A 603 25.92 6.01 -38.36
N ALA A 604 25.42 4.79 -38.55
CA ALA A 604 24.59 4.44 -39.69
C ALA A 604 23.23 5.16 -39.69
N HIS A 605 22.58 5.26 -40.86
CA HIS A 605 21.22 5.79 -40.96
C HIS A 605 20.19 4.72 -40.58
N PHE A 606 19.43 4.98 -39.52
CA PHE A 606 18.37 4.08 -39.03
C PHE A 606 16.98 4.56 -39.45
N LEU A 607 16.10 3.61 -39.78
CA LEU A 607 14.69 3.88 -40.02
C LEU A 607 13.98 3.92 -38.67
N ARG A 608 13.25 5.00 -38.35
CA ARG A 608 12.58 5.16 -37.04
C ARG A 608 11.19 4.52 -37.03
N ASN A 609 10.40 4.83 -38.05
CA ASN A 609 9.07 4.28 -38.22
C ASN A 609 8.67 4.25 -39.70
N LEU A 610 7.72 3.37 -39.99
CA LEU A 610 7.09 3.23 -41.29
C LEU A 610 5.57 3.17 -41.08
N THR A 611 4.83 4.02 -41.79
CA THR A 611 3.36 4.02 -41.76
C THR A 611 2.82 3.64 -43.13
N LEU A 612 2.01 2.59 -43.16
CA LEU A 612 1.32 2.08 -44.35
C LEU A 612 -0.16 2.39 -44.25
N ARG A 613 -0.81 2.73 -45.37
CA ARG A 613 -2.25 3.05 -45.44
C ARG A 613 -2.96 2.08 -46.37
N SER A 614 -4.08 1.51 -45.94
CA SER A 614 -4.92 0.61 -46.74
C SER A 614 -6.40 0.80 -46.39
N LYS A 615 -7.30 0.34 -47.27
CA LYS A 615 -8.74 0.22 -46.98
C LYS A 615 -9.11 -1.10 -46.29
N GLU A 616 -8.20 -2.07 -46.29
CA GLU A 616 -8.40 -3.40 -45.69
C GLU A 616 -8.07 -3.38 -44.19
N ASN A 617 -9.04 -2.99 -43.36
CA ASN A 617 -8.87 -2.83 -41.90
C ASN A 617 -8.54 -4.15 -41.18
N GLU A 618 -9.24 -5.23 -41.51
CA GLU A 618 -9.07 -6.56 -40.88
C GLU A 618 -7.66 -7.11 -41.11
N ARG A 619 -7.13 -6.92 -42.31
CA ARG A 619 -5.80 -7.42 -42.67
C ARG A 619 -4.68 -6.71 -41.93
N PHE A 620 -4.78 -5.39 -41.76
CA PHE A 620 -3.79 -4.64 -40.97
C PHE A 620 -3.86 -4.97 -39.49
N ALA A 621 -5.06 -5.28 -38.97
CA ALA A 621 -5.20 -5.81 -37.61
C ALA A 621 -4.49 -7.16 -37.44
N GLN A 622 -4.71 -8.10 -38.37
CA GLN A 622 -4.03 -9.41 -38.34
C GLN A 622 -2.51 -9.27 -38.43
N ILE A 623 -2.00 -8.42 -39.32
CA ILE A 623 -0.55 -8.22 -39.46
C ILE A 623 0.07 -7.61 -38.19
N ALA A 624 -0.60 -6.64 -37.55
CA ALA A 624 -0.12 -6.08 -36.29
C ALA A 624 -0.07 -7.13 -35.18
N GLN A 625 -1.06 -8.02 -35.13
CA GLN A 625 -1.12 -9.14 -34.19
C GLN A 625 0.01 -10.15 -34.46
N ASP A 626 0.20 -10.58 -35.71
CA ASP A 626 1.24 -11.53 -36.12
C ASP A 626 2.64 -11.01 -35.76
N ILE A 627 2.92 -9.71 -35.99
CA ILE A 627 4.19 -9.08 -35.62
C ILE A 627 4.38 -9.08 -34.10
N THR A 628 3.32 -8.79 -33.35
CA THR A 628 3.36 -8.74 -31.87
C THR A 628 3.60 -10.12 -31.27
N GLU A 629 2.93 -11.16 -31.76
CA GLU A 629 3.10 -12.54 -31.32
C GLU A 629 4.51 -13.08 -31.64
N LEU A 630 5.00 -12.80 -32.85
CA LEU A 630 6.32 -13.23 -33.28
C LEU A 630 7.41 -12.56 -32.42
N ARG A 631 7.25 -11.28 -32.05
CA ARG A 631 8.14 -10.58 -31.11
C ARG A 631 8.11 -11.19 -29.71
N LYS A 632 6.92 -11.50 -29.18
CA LYS A 632 6.76 -12.14 -27.86
C LYS A 632 7.47 -13.50 -27.82
N THR A 633 7.35 -14.28 -28.89
CA THR A 633 8.01 -15.58 -29.02
C THR A 633 9.54 -15.46 -29.11
N ALA A 634 10.05 -14.47 -29.84
CA ALA A 634 11.48 -14.22 -29.96
C ALA A 634 12.11 -13.81 -28.61
N LEU A 635 11.46 -12.91 -27.87
CA LEU A 635 11.88 -12.47 -26.54
C LEU A 635 11.89 -13.63 -25.54
N ARG A 636 10.84 -14.46 -25.52
CA ARG A 636 10.77 -15.63 -24.63
C ARG A 636 11.93 -16.61 -24.87
N ARG A 637 12.23 -16.92 -26.13
CA ARG A 637 13.34 -17.83 -26.49
C ARG A 637 14.71 -17.25 -26.10
N GLU A 638 14.89 -15.94 -26.21
CA GLU A 638 16.13 -15.28 -25.80
C GLU A 638 16.28 -15.26 -24.27
N GLN A 639 15.19 -15.00 -23.55
CA GLN A 639 15.15 -15.06 -22.09
C GLN A 639 15.43 -16.47 -21.57
N GLU A 640 14.78 -17.50 -22.12
CA GLU A 640 15.05 -18.92 -21.79
C GLU A 640 16.52 -19.28 -22.02
N LYS A 641 17.13 -18.79 -23.12
CA LYS A 641 18.54 -19.04 -23.41
C LYS A 641 19.44 -18.36 -22.38
N LYS A 642 19.15 -17.11 -22.00
CA LYS A 642 19.90 -16.36 -20.99
C LYS A 642 19.79 -16.99 -19.60
N GLU A 643 18.61 -17.50 -19.23
CA GLU A 643 18.39 -18.19 -17.96
C GLU A 643 19.20 -19.50 -17.86
N MET A 644 19.39 -20.19 -19.00
CA MET A 644 20.15 -21.45 -19.12
C MET A 644 21.67 -21.26 -19.23
N GLU A 645 22.15 -20.08 -19.66
CA GLU A 645 23.60 -19.80 -19.86
C GLU A 645 24.41 -19.84 -18.56
N ASP A 646 23.76 -19.57 -17.42
CA ASP A 646 24.38 -19.48 -16.08
C ASP A 646 24.22 -20.77 -15.24
N VAL A 647 23.53 -21.79 -15.76
CA VAL A 647 23.34 -23.07 -15.06
C VAL A 647 24.50 -23.99 -15.40
N VAL A 648 25.38 -24.25 -14.44
CA VAL A 648 26.45 -25.23 -14.59
C VAL A 648 25.84 -26.63 -14.47
N GLU A 649 26.02 -27.48 -15.48
CA GLU A 649 25.64 -28.89 -15.40
C GLU A 649 26.43 -29.55 -14.26
N GLN A 650 25.72 -30.03 -13.24
CA GLN A 650 26.34 -30.73 -12.12
C GLN A 650 26.80 -32.13 -12.51
N ASP A 651 27.82 -32.63 -11.80
CA ASP A 651 28.20 -34.03 -11.85
C ASP A 651 27.07 -34.95 -11.37
N LYS A 652 27.13 -36.23 -11.75
CA LYS A 652 26.10 -37.20 -11.35
C LYS A 652 26.28 -37.64 -9.90
N LEU A 653 25.17 -37.72 -9.17
CA LEU A 653 25.15 -38.28 -7.82
C LEU A 653 25.50 -39.78 -7.85
N VAL A 654 26.38 -40.20 -6.94
CA VAL A 654 26.83 -41.57 -6.75
C VAL A 654 26.01 -42.23 -5.64
N GLU A 655 25.07 -43.07 -6.06
CA GLU A 655 24.21 -43.82 -5.16
C GLU A 655 25.00 -44.86 -4.34
N ILE A 656 24.68 -44.96 -3.06
CA ILE A 656 25.21 -46.00 -2.18
C ILE A 656 24.49 -47.33 -2.49
N ARG A 657 25.18 -48.25 -3.16
CA ARG A 657 24.64 -49.58 -3.54
C ARG A 657 24.94 -50.69 -2.53
N ASN A 658 25.96 -50.52 -1.69
CA ASN A 658 26.47 -51.59 -0.80
C ASN A 658 25.81 -51.61 0.60
N ARG A 659 25.06 -50.56 0.97
CA ARG A 659 24.31 -50.46 2.24
C ARG A 659 23.04 -49.64 2.02
N ARG A 660 22.06 -49.75 2.92
CA ARG A 660 20.84 -48.92 2.85
C ARG A 660 21.20 -47.45 3.12
N PRO A 661 20.79 -46.50 2.25
CA PRO A 661 21.01 -45.08 2.49
C PRO A 661 20.18 -44.62 3.70
N ILE A 662 20.71 -43.62 4.41
CA ILE A 662 20.02 -42.99 5.53
C ILE A 662 18.96 -42.07 4.94
N LYS A 663 17.72 -42.16 5.44
CA LYS A 663 16.59 -41.44 4.88
C LYS A 663 15.88 -40.58 5.93
N LEU A 664 15.31 -39.47 5.49
CA LEU A 664 14.35 -38.66 6.23
C LEU A 664 13.01 -38.67 5.48
N PRO A 665 11.97 -39.34 6.02
CA PRO A 665 10.65 -39.42 5.39
C PRO A 665 9.77 -38.19 5.71
N ASP A 666 8.66 -38.06 4.99
CA ASP A 666 7.62 -37.04 5.17
C ASP A 666 8.11 -35.58 5.04
N VAL A 667 8.96 -35.32 4.03
CA VAL A 667 9.60 -34.01 3.82
C VAL A 667 9.08 -33.33 2.55
N TYR A 668 8.77 -32.04 2.65
CA TYR A 668 8.46 -31.19 1.51
C TYR A 668 9.72 -30.50 0.99
N LEU A 669 9.76 -30.32 -0.34
CA LEU A 669 10.83 -29.60 -1.04
C LEU A 669 10.39 -28.17 -1.39
N ARG A 670 11.29 -27.21 -1.21
CA ARG A 670 11.21 -25.84 -1.74
C ARG A 670 12.50 -25.50 -2.49
N PRO A 671 12.45 -24.96 -3.72
CA PRO A 671 11.26 -24.79 -4.57
C PRO A 671 10.55 -26.11 -4.88
N GLN A 672 9.23 -26.04 -5.09
CA GLN A 672 8.41 -27.22 -5.36
C GLN A 672 8.69 -27.76 -6.78
N LEU A 673 8.60 -29.09 -6.93
CA LEU A 673 8.54 -29.74 -8.25
C LEU A 673 7.20 -29.45 -8.91
N ASP A 674 7.16 -29.37 -10.24
CA ASP A 674 5.94 -29.12 -11.01
C ASP A 674 4.89 -30.23 -10.72
N GLY A 675 3.76 -29.92 -10.07
CA GLY A 675 2.70 -30.90 -9.81
C GLY A 675 2.00 -30.75 -8.46
N LYS A 676 1.25 -31.78 -8.04
CA LYS A 676 0.58 -31.80 -6.73
C LYS A 676 1.63 -31.86 -5.61
N ARG A 677 1.47 -31.01 -4.59
CA ARG A 677 2.31 -30.98 -3.39
C ARG A 677 2.11 -32.25 -2.58
N VAL A 678 3.14 -33.09 -2.51
CA VAL A 678 3.14 -34.35 -1.75
C VAL A 678 4.48 -34.48 -1.03
N PRO A 679 4.50 -34.91 0.25
CA PRO A 679 5.74 -35.15 0.96
C PRO A 679 6.51 -36.34 0.35
N GLY A 680 7.83 -36.21 0.29
CA GLY A 680 8.75 -37.22 -0.23
C GLY A 680 9.80 -37.63 0.79
N GLU A 681 10.86 -38.29 0.34
CA GLU A 681 11.96 -38.75 1.19
C GLU A 681 13.29 -38.11 0.74
N VAL A 682 14.13 -37.70 1.70
CA VAL A 682 15.51 -37.26 1.44
C VAL A 682 16.47 -38.38 1.80
N GLU A 683 17.33 -38.79 0.87
CA GLU A 683 18.35 -39.83 1.05
C GLU A 683 19.77 -39.24 1.03
N ILE A 684 20.62 -39.73 1.93
CA ILE A 684 22.06 -39.39 1.97
C ILE A 684 22.83 -40.42 1.14
N HIS A 685 23.56 -39.95 0.13
CA HIS A 685 24.40 -40.75 -0.75
C HIS A 685 25.89 -40.41 -0.57
N GLN A 686 26.77 -40.96 -1.43
CA GLN A 686 28.22 -40.86 -1.21
C GLN A 686 28.76 -39.44 -1.42
N ASN A 687 28.24 -38.72 -2.41
CA ASN A 687 28.71 -37.38 -2.79
C ASN A 687 27.58 -36.32 -2.76
N GLY A 688 26.46 -36.60 -2.09
CA GLY A 688 25.36 -35.64 -2.00
C GLY A 688 24.06 -36.20 -1.43
N LEU A 689 23.01 -35.40 -1.55
CA LEU A 689 21.64 -35.68 -1.14
C LEU A 689 20.75 -35.94 -2.36
N ARG A 690 19.77 -36.82 -2.20
CA ARG A 690 18.71 -37.03 -3.20
C ARG A 690 17.34 -36.89 -2.57
N TYR A 691 16.51 -36.03 -3.14
CA TYR A 691 15.09 -36.00 -2.84
C TYR A 691 14.31 -36.87 -3.81
N MET A 692 13.50 -37.78 -3.29
CA MET A 692 12.64 -38.69 -4.06
C MET A 692 11.18 -38.29 -3.88
N SER A 693 10.50 -37.97 -4.99
CA SER A 693 9.05 -37.74 -4.99
C SER A 693 8.28 -39.08 -5.08
N PRO A 694 7.18 -39.28 -4.34
CA PRO A 694 6.43 -40.55 -4.36
C PRO A 694 5.57 -40.76 -5.61
N PHE A 695 5.19 -39.69 -6.33
CA PHE A 695 4.28 -39.77 -7.49
C PHE A 695 4.97 -39.70 -8.84
N ARG A 696 6.26 -39.37 -8.88
CA ARG A 696 7.04 -39.24 -10.12
C ARG A 696 8.41 -39.83 -9.91
N ASN A 697 8.96 -40.47 -10.95
CA ASN A 697 10.36 -40.89 -10.98
C ASN A 697 11.33 -39.68 -11.13
N GLU A 698 10.88 -38.49 -10.74
CA GLU A 698 11.64 -37.25 -10.70
C GLU A 698 12.32 -37.17 -9.33
N HIS A 699 13.62 -36.88 -9.37
CA HIS A 699 14.46 -36.74 -8.20
C HIS A 699 15.23 -35.43 -8.30
N VAL A 700 15.60 -34.87 -7.14
CA VAL A 700 16.46 -33.69 -7.06
C VAL A 700 17.75 -34.09 -6.37
N ASP A 701 18.85 -33.97 -7.10
CA ASP A 701 20.19 -34.29 -6.61
C ASP A 701 20.90 -33.00 -6.19
N VAL A 702 21.48 -33.02 -4.99
CA VAL A 702 22.27 -31.92 -4.44
C VAL A 702 23.63 -32.46 -4.02
N LEU A 703 24.67 -32.16 -4.81
CA LEU A 703 26.03 -32.59 -4.51
C LEU A 703 26.65 -31.82 -3.35
N PHE A 704 27.41 -32.50 -2.49
CA PHE A 704 28.13 -31.87 -1.38
C PHE A 704 29.16 -30.85 -1.84
N SER A 705 29.82 -31.09 -2.98
CA SER A 705 30.78 -30.15 -3.57
C SER A 705 30.16 -28.78 -3.90
N ASN A 706 28.85 -28.75 -4.22
CA ASN A 706 28.11 -27.53 -4.51
C ASN A 706 27.42 -26.92 -3.28
N VAL A 707 27.41 -27.59 -2.12
CA VAL A 707 26.88 -27.02 -0.88
C VAL A 707 27.85 -25.95 -0.38
N LYS A 708 27.31 -24.76 -0.10
CA LYS A 708 28.03 -23.66 0.53
C LYS A 708 27.72 -23.59 2.02
N HIS A 709 26.44 -23.62 2.38
CA HIS A 709 25.98 -23.64 3.76
C HIS A 709 24.87 -24.66 3.95
N LEU A 710 24.88 -25.34 5.10
CA LEU A 710 23.86 -26.28 5.53
C LEU A 710 23.31 -25.80 6.88
N PHE A 711 22.04 -25.42 6.91
CA PHE A 711 21.38 -24.92 8.12
C PHE A 711 20.35 -25.90 8.66
N PHE A 712 20.28 -26.02 9.97
CA PHE A 712 19.18 -26.64 10.68
C PHE A 712 18.46 -25.59 11.53
N GLN A 713 17.18 -25.34 11.22
CA GLN A 713 16.32 -24.45 12.01
C GLN A 713 15.24 -25.28 12.73
N PRO A 714 15.20 -25.24 14.08
CA PRO A 714 14.20 -25.94 14.87
C PRO A 714 12.81 -25.30 14.73
N CYS A 715 11.75 -26.06 15.00
CA CYS A 715 10.37 -25.56 15.02
C CYS A 715 9.99 -24.84 16.34
N ALA A 716 10.97 -24.51 17.19
CA ALA A 716 10.74 -23.73 18.40
C ALA A 716 10.30 -22.30 18.02
N HIS A 717 9.04 -21.96 18.31
CA HIS A 717 8.37 -20.72 17.91
C HIS A 717 8.08 -20.58 16.40
N GLU A 718 8.20 -21.67 15.63
CA GLU A 718 7.95 -21.70 14.19
C GLU A 718 6.98 -22.86 13.83
N LEU A 719 6.26 -22.74 12.72
CA LEU A 719 5.30 -23.77 12.30
C LEU A 719 5.96 -24.95 11.56
N ILE A 720 7.21 -24.79 11.14
CA ILE A 720 7.94 -25.76 10.33
C ILE A 720 9.31 -26.04 10.95
N VAL A 721 9.79 -27.28 10.80
CA VAL A 721 11.19 -27.64 11.03
C VAL A 721 11.90 -27.72 9.69
N VAL A 722 13.13 -27.21 9.61
CA VAL A 722 13.80 -26.92 8.34
C VAL A 722 15.23 -27.44 8.32
N ILE A 723 15.61 -28.09 7.22
CA ILE A 723 17.00 -28.23 6.77
C ILE A 723 17.14 -27.43 5.48
N HIS A 724 17.97 -26.41 5.48
CA HIS A 724 18.19 -25.53 4.34
C HIS A 724 19.59 -25.72 3.78
N VAL A 725 19.70 -25.84 2.46
CA VAL A 725 20.96 -26.01 1.75
C VAL A 725 21.14 -24.84 0.79
N HIS A 726 22.12 -23.98 1.08
CA HIS A 726 22.51 -22.89 0.21
C HIS A 726 23.67 -23.35 -0.69
N LEU A 727 23.55 -23.15 -2.00
CA LEU A 727 24.46 -23.67 -3.01
C LEU A 727 25.45 -22.61 -3.52
N LYS A 728 26.65 -23.04 -3.90
CA LYS A 728 27.67 -22.19 -4.55
C LYS A 728 27.21 -21.75 -5.93
N THR A 729 26.68 -22.69 -6.72
CA THR A 729 26.14 -22.46 -8.06
C THR A 729 24.66 -22.84 -8.12
N PRO A 730 23.83 -22.06 -8.84
CA PRO A 730 22.40 -22.34 -8.95
C PRO A 730 22.14 -23.61 -9.75
N ILE A 731 21.13 -24.37 -9.33
CA ILE A 731 20.64 -25.57 -10.02
C ILE A 731 19.23 -25.36 -10.51
N MET A 732 18.82 -26.17 -11.50
CA MET A 732 17.44 -26.20 -11.99
C MET A 732 16.64 -27.24 -11.21
N ILE A 733 15.59 -26.80 -10.53
CA ILE A 733 14.60 -27.67 -9.89
C ILE A 733 13.26 -27.41 -10.61
N GLY A 734 12.81 -28.41 -11.38
CA GLY A 734 11.69 -28.23 -12.31
C GLY A 734 12.02 -27.13 -13.34
N LYS A 735 11.25 -26.04 -13.32
CA LYS A 735 11.47 -24.85 -14.18
C LYS A 735 12.19 -23.70 -13.46
N LYS A 736 12.47 -23.82 -12.16
CA LYS A 736 13.04 -22.73 -11.36
C LYS A 736 14.54 -22.91 -11.16
N LYS A 737 15.31 -21.89 -11.56
CA LYS A 737 16.72 -21.74 -11.20
C LYS A 737 16.81 -21.25 -9.77
N THR A 738 17.48 -21.98 -8.88
CA THR A 738 17.61 -21.62 -7.46
C THR A 738 19.01 -21.90 -6.92
N ARG A 739 19.48 -21.07 -5.99
CA ARG A 739 20.65 -21.36 -5.15
C ARG A 739 20.26 -21.97 -3.80
N ASP A 740 18.99 -21.90 -3.44
CA ASP A 740 18.49 -22.32 -2.15
C ASP A 740 17.56 -23.53 -2.32
N VAL A 741 17.86 -24.59 -1.57
CA VAL A 741 17.07 -25.82 -1.53
C VAL A 741 16.70 -26.09 -0.08
N GLN A 742 15.40 -26.10 0.20
CA GLN A 742 14.87 -26.23 1.54
C GLN A 742 14.04 -27.52 1.67
N PHE A 743 14.38 -28.31 2.68
CA PHE A 743 13.70 -29.52 3.12
C PHE A 743 12.97 -29.21 4.42
N TYR A 744 11.65 -29.30 4.43
CA TYR A 744 10.88 -28.92 5.61
C TYR A 744 9.70 -29.85 5.90
N ARG A 745 9.27 -29.87 7.16
CA ARG A 745 8.06 -30.57 7.62
C ARG A 745 7.25 -29.66 8.52
N GLU A 746 5.93 -29.68 8.35
CA GLU A 746 5.00 -28.92 9.18
C GLU A 746 4.85 -29.59 10.55
N ALA A 747 4.96 -28.79 11.61
CA ALA A 747 4.94 -29.27 12.99
C ALA A 747 3.52 -29.38 13.57
N THR A 748 2.52 -28.77 12.92
CA THR A 748 1.11 -28.79 13.33
C THR A 748 0.26 -29.54 12.31
N GLU A 749 -0.50 -30.54 12.76
CA GLU A 749 -1.63 -31.10 12.00
C GLU A 749 -2.82 -30.16 12.17
N MET A 750 -2.88 -29.06 11.42
CA MET A 750 -4.17 -28.41 11.22
C MET A 750 -5.05 -29.39 10.44
N GLN A 751 -5.96 -30.09 11.14
CA GLN A 751 -7.09 -30.75 10.51
C GLN A 751 -8.04 -29.69 9.96
N PHE A 752 -7.63 -29.04 8.86
CA PHE A 752 -8.51 -28.24 8.03
C PHE A 752 -9.08 -29.18 6.96
N ASP A 753 -10.21 -29.80 7.28
CA ASP A 753 -11.03 -30.49 6.28
C ASP A 753 -11.73 -29.40 5.44
N GLU A 754 -11.27 -29.23 4.20
CA GLU A 754 -11.81 -28.30 3.19
C GLU A 754 -13.27 -28.62 2.79
N THR A 755 -13.84 -29.74 3.24
CA THR A 755 -15.27 -30.00 3.13
C THR A 755 -15.99 -29.55 4.40
N GLY A 756 -16.39 -28.27 4.44
CA GLY A 756 -17.07 -27.58 5.54
C GLY A 756 -18.38 -28.23 6.05
N ASN A 757 -18.30 -29.42 6.63
CA ASN A 757 -19.47 -30.17 7.06
C ASN A 757 -19.17 -31.11 8.25
N ARG A 758 -18.94 -30.53 9.43
CA ARG A 758 -19.79 -30.72 10.63
C ARG A 758 -19.13 -30.18 11.90
N ARG A 759 -19.92 -29.38 12.61
CA ARG A 759 -19.82 -29.13 14.05
C ARG A 759 -19.58 -30.45 14.81
N ARG A 760 -18.42 -30.58 15.44
CA ARG A 760 -18.31 -31.20 16.77
C ARG A 760 -17.82 -30.14 17.73
N LYS A 761 -18.72 -29.68 18.61
CA LYS A 761 -18.33 -29.07 19.88
C LYS A 761 -17.53 -30.12 20.65
N HIS A 762 -16.20 -30.08 20.57
CA HIS A 762 -15.40 -30.62 21.66
C HIS A 762 -15.53 -29.61 22.80
N ARG A 763 -16.15 -30.08 23.89
CA ARG A 763 -16.27 -29.33 25.14
C ARG A 763 -15.01 -29.66 25.92
N TYR A 764 -13.87 -29.09 25.50
CA TYR A 764 -12.62 -29.23 26.23
C TYR A 764 -12.84 -28.66 27.64
N GLY A 765 -12.58 -29.47 28.66
CA GLY A 765 -12.30 -28.95 29.99
C GLY A 765 -10.83 -28.56 30.07
N ASP A 766 -10.49 -27.66 31.00
CA ASP A 766 -9.13 -27.14 31.20
C ASP A 766 -8.04 -28.23 31.34
N GLU A 767 -8.39 -29.48 31.70
CA GLU A 767 -7.47 -30.62 31.77
C GLU A 767 -7.10 -31.23 30.40
N GLU A 768 -8.03 -31.25 29.44
CA GLU A 768 -7.84 -31.92 28.13
C GLU A 768 -7.14 -30.98 27.12
N GLU A 769 -7.33 -29.66 27.27
CA GLU A 769 -6.57 -28.63 26.53
C GLU A 769 -5.09 -28.60 26.96
N PHE A 770 -4.82 -28.77 28.25
CA PHE A 770 -3.46 -28.87 28.78
C PHE A 770 -2.73 -30.14 28.31
N GLU A 771 -3.44 -31.27 28.20
CA GLU A 771 -2.86 -32.53 27.69
C GLU A 771 -2.54 -32.43 26.19
N ALA A 772 -3.42 -31.81 25.39
CA ALA A 772 -3.19 -31.55 23.98
C ALA A 772 -1.97 -30.62 23.75
N GLU A 773 -1.84 -29.55 24.54
CA GLU A 773 -0.68 -28.64 24.49
C GLU A 773 0.64 -29.36 24.84
N GLN A 774 0.61 -30.28 25.81
CA GLN A 774 1.77 -31.10 26.15
C GLN A 774 2.12 -32.11 25.05
N GLU A 775 1.13 -32.74 24.43
CA GLU A 775 1.36 -33.68 23.33
C GLU A 775 1.97 -32.96 22.11
N GLU A 776 1.47 -31.76 21.79
CA GLU A 776 2.01 -30.91 20.72
C GLU A 776 3.47 -30.51 20.99
N ARG A 777 3.81 -30.11 22.24
CA ARG A 777 5.20 -29.83 22.63
C ARG A 777 6.11 -31.06 22.51
N ARG A 778 5.63 -32.26 22.90
CA ARG A 778 6.41 -33.49 22.75
C ARG A 778 6.64 -33.85 21.29
N ARG A 779 5.64 -33.67 20.42
CA ARG A 779 5.76 -33.90 18.97
C ARG A 779 6.76 -32.93 18.33
N ARG A 780 6.68 -31.63 18.63
CA ARG A 780 7.67 -30.63 18.17
C ARG A 780 9.10 -31.01 18.58
N ALA A 781 9.31 -31.34 19.85
CA ALA A 781 10.63 -31.73 20.36
C ALA A 781 11.15 -33.06 19.75
N ALA A 782 10.25 -33.98 19.39
CA ALA A 782 10.63 -35.21 18.70
C ALA A 782 11.05 -34.95 17.25
N LEU A 783 10.30 -34.09 16.53
CA LEU A 783 10.63 -33.66 15.16
C LEU A 783 11.96 -32.91 15.10
N ASP A 784 12.20 -31.97 16.02
CA ASP A 784 13.48 -31.25 16.11
C ASP A 784 14.65 -32.20 16.36
N ARG A 785 14.47 -33.22 17.21
CA ARG A 785 15.50 -34.23 17.47
C ARG A 785 15.78 -35.07 16.24
N GLU A 786 14.75 -35.44 15.48
CA GLU A 786 14.88 -36.22 14.25
C GLU A 786 15.60 -35.44 13.16
N PHE A 787 15.17 -34.20 12.88
CA PHE A 787 15.78 -33.35 11.87
C PHE A 787 17.21 -32.97 12.24
N LYS A 788 17.49 -32.65 13.51
CA LYS A 788 18.86 -32.37 13.96
C LYS A 788 19.78 -33.58 13.77
N ALA A 789 19.33 -34.77 14.18
CA ALA A 789 20.11 -35.99 14.02
C ALA A 789 20.31 -36.37 12.54
N PHE A 790 19.39 -35.98 11.66
CA PHE A 790 19.56 -36.15 10.21
C PHE A 790 20.57 -35.14 9.65
N ALA A 791 20.47 -33.86 10.04
CA ALA A 791 21.43 -32.83 9.64
C ALA A 791 22.87 -33.18 10.04
N GLU A 792 23.08 -33.65 11.28
CA GLU A 792 24.40 -34.11 11.75
C GLU A 792 24.96 -35.26 10.88
N LYS A 793 24.10 -36.18 10.42
CA LYS A 793 24.51 -37.25 9.50
C LYS A 793 24.82 -36.74 8.09
N ILE A 794 24.20 -35.65 7.65
CA ILE A 794 24.55 -34.98 6.40
C ILE A 794 25.96 -34.39 6.52
N ALA A 795 26.26 -33.67 7.61
CA ALA A 795 27.61 -33.16 7.86
C ALA A 795 28.65 -34.28 7.95
N ASP A 796 28.36 -35.38 8.65
CA ASP A 796 29.27 -36.53 8.72
C ASP A 796 29.57 -37.11 7.33
N ALA A 797 28.59 -37.13 6.42
CA ALA A 797 28.75 -37.61 5.05
C ALA A 797 29.47 -36.60 4.13
N GLY A 798 29.25 -35.30 4.36
CA GLY A 798 29.85 -34.19 3.61
C GLY A 798 31.16 -33.65 4.20
N LYS A 799 31.69 -34.28 5.25
CA LYS A 799 32.86 -33.81 6.01
C LYS A 799 34.12 -33.66 5.16
N GLU A 800 34.32 -34.53 4.16
CA GLU A 800 35.45 -34.43 3.22
C GLU A 800 35.37 -33.17 2.34
N GLU A 801 34.17 -32.65 2.11
CA GLU A 801 33.88 -31.45 1.30
C GLU A 801 33.70 -30.19 2.18
N GLY A 802 33.88 -30.29 3.49
CA GLY A 802 33.75 -29.17 4.43
C GLY A 802 32.30 -28.74 4.70
N VAL A 803 31.34 -29.65 4.62
CA VAL A 803 29.94 -29.37 4.95
C VAL A 803 29.71 -29.52 6.46
N ASP A 804 29.50 -28.40 7.15
CA ASP A 804 29.12 -28.34 8.56
C ASP A 804 27.67 -27.87 8.73
N VAL A 805 27.02 -28.29 9.82
CA VAL A 805 25.64 -27.88 10.14
C VAL A 805 25.66 -26.66 11.05
N ASP A 806 25.11 -25.57 10.55
CA ASP A 806 24.91 -24.33 11.31
C ASP A 806 23.48 -24.24 11.86
N ILE A 807 23.37 -23.67 13.06
CA ILE A 807 22.10 -23.48 13.76
C ILE A 807 21.92 -21.98 14.03
N PRO A 808 20.83 -21.34 13.56
CA PRO A 808 20.59 -19.92 13.79
C PRO A 808 20.44 -19.59 15.27
N PHE A 809 21.13 -18.54 15.72
CA PHE A 809 21.07 -18.02 17.08
C PHE A 809 19.88 -17.07 17.24
N ARG A 810 18.76 -17.58 17.73
CA ARG A 810 17.54 -16.79 17.91
C ARG A 810 17.68 -15.63 18.90
N GLU A 811 18.48 -15.78 19.95
CA GLU A 811 18.64 -14.79 21.03
C GLU A 811 19.27 -13.47 20.57
N ILE A 812 20.09 -13.51 19.53
CA ILE A 812 20.75 -12.35 18.91
C ILE A 812 20.15 -12.02 17.53
N GLY A 813 19.00 -12.61 17.20
CA GLY A 813 18.26 -12.29 15.99
C GLY A 813 17.49 -10.98 16.13
N PHE A 814 17.27 -10.30 15.01
CA PHE A 814 16.53 -9.04 14.95
C PHE A 814 15.50 -9.10 13.81
N THR A 815 14.43 -8.32 13.93
CA THR A 815 13.39 -8.25 12.89
C THR A 815 13.74 -7.18 11.87
N GLY A 816 13.49 -7.46 10.59
CA GLY A 816 13.69 -6.50 9.51
C GLY A 816 13.04 -6.96 8.20
N VAL A 817 13.13 -6.11 7.18
CA VAL A 817 12.55 -6.31 5.85
C VAL A 817 13.68 -6.43 4.82
N PRO A 818 14.23 -7.64 4.61
CA PRO A 818 15.27 -7.87 3.59
C PRO A 818 14.68 -7.92 2.17
N ASN A 819 13.38 -8.19 2.05
CA ASN A 819 12.66 -8.29 0.79
C ASN A 819 11.34 -7.52 0.86
N ARG A 820 10.20 -8.20 1.08
CA ARG A 820 8.86 -7.56 1.08
C ARG A 820 8.11 -7.65 2.42
N SER A 821 8.50 -8.58 3.29
CA SER A 821 7.86 -8.87 4.56
C SER A 821 8.81 -8.60 5.72
N ASN A 822 8.25 -8.23 6.86
CA ASN A 822 8.99 -8.15 8.12
C ASN A 822 9.18 -9.57 8.66
N VAL A 823 10.42 -9.98 8.80
CA VAL A 823 10.83 -11.34 9.14
C VAL A 823 11.93 -11.31 10.20
N LEU A 824 12.01 -12.37 11.01
CA LEU A 824 13.11 -12.55 11.94
C LEU A 824 14.36 -12.99 11.18
N ILE A 825 15.41 -12.19 11.27
CA ILE A 825 16.72 -12.45 10.69
C ILE A 825 17.64 -12.88 11.82
N GLN A 826 18.34 -14.00 11.61
CA GLN A 826 19.10 -14.67 12.66
C GLN A 826 20.53 -14.89 12.20
N PRO A 827 21.53 -14.47 12.99
CA PRO A 827 22.91 -14.82 12.71
C PRO A 827 23.17 -16.29 13.05
N THR A 828 24.12 -16.88 12.34
CA THR A 828 24.70 -18.21 12.57
C THR A 828 26.20 -18.05 12.82
N THR A 829 26.97 -19.13 12.83
CA THR A 829 28.43 -19.04 12.98
C THR A 829 29.07 -18.36 11.77
N ASP A 830 28.65 -18.71 10.54
CA ASP A 830 29.31 -18.21 9.32
C ASP A 830 28.39 -17.36 8.39
N ALA A 831 27.11 -17.22 8.72
CA ALA A 831 26.13 -16.51 7.89
C ALA A 831 25.07 -15.71 8.69
N LEU A 832 24.48 -14.68 8.06
CA LEU A 832 23.23 -14.05 8.50
C LEU A 832 22.09 -14.59 7.64
N VAL A 833 21.05 -15.15 8.26
CA VAL A 833 20.01 -15.90 7.53
C VAL A 833 18.59 -15.52 7.91
N GLN A 834 17.70 -15.67 6.93
CA GLN A 834 16.26 -15.81 7.14
C GLN A 834 15.79 -16.98 6.29
N LEU A 835 15.26 -18.02 6.94
CA LEU A 835 14.90 -19.29 6.28
C LEU A 835 13.42 -19.65 6.46
N THR A 836 12.64 -18.85 7.19
CA THR A 836 11.23 -19.17 7.48
C THR A 836 10.36 -19.16 6.23
N GLU A 837 10.55 -18.18 5.34
CA GLU A 837 9.74 -18.01 4.14
C GLU A 837 10.56 -17.52 2.93
N PRO A 838 10.23 -17.95 1.69
CA PRO A 838 10.87 -17.42 0.49
C PRO A 838 10.34 -16.02 0.13
N PRO A 839 11.16 -15.13 -0.46
CA PRO A 839 12.56 -15.32 -0.83
C PRO A 839 13.48 -15.33 0.39
N PHE A 840 14.35 -16.35 0.46
CA PHE A 840 15.27 -16.55 1.56
C PHE A 840 16.42 -15.54 1.51
N LEU A 841 16.91 -15.17 2.69
CA LEU A 841 18.13 -14.38 2.83
C LEU A 841 19.24 -15.27 3.37
N VAL A 842 20.37 -15.35 2.66
CA VAL A 842 21.60 -16.00 3.13
C VAL A 842 22.79 -15.12 2.77
N ILE A 843 23.38 -14.47 3.77
CA ILE A 843 24.56 -13.60 3.65
C ILE A 843 25.74 -14.32 4.31
N THR A 844 26.77 -14.65 3.54
CA THR A 844 28.00 -15.25 4.10
C THR A 844 28.86 -14.14 4.69
N LEU A 845 29.15 -14.20 6.00
CA LEU A 845 29.84 -13.11 6.71
C LEU A 845 31.24 -12.86 6.14
N ASN A 846 31.96 -13.94 5.77
CA ASN A 846 33.28 -13.86 5.15
C ASN A 846 33.32 -13.16 3.77
N GLU A 847 32.18 -13.01 3.10
CA GLU A 847 32.07 -12.34 1.80
C GLU A 847 31.69 -10.86 1.92
N VAL A 848 31.41 -10.37 3.14
CA VAL A 848 31.10 -8.97 3.40
C VAL A 848 32.41 -8.17 3.41
N GLU A 849 32.42 -7.06 2.68
CA GLU A 849 33.51 -6.08 2.70
C GLU A 849 33.27 -5.07 3.83
N ILE A 850 32.08 -4.45 3.84
CA ILE A 850 31.66 -3.45 4.84
C ILE A 850 30.13 -3.50 5.03
N ALA A 851 29.68 -3.15 6.24
CA ALA A 851 28.28 -2.90 6.55
C ALA A 851 28.04 -1.38 6.72
N HIS A 852 26.96 -0.85 6.16
CA HIS A 852 26.57 0.55 6.37
C HIS A 852 25.19 0.62 6.99
N LEU A 853 25.07 1.29 8.13
CA LEU A 853 23.82 1.53 8.82
C LEU A 853 23.27 2.88 8.34
N GLU A 854 22.26 2.84 7.49
CA GLU A 854 21.58 4.04 6.97
C GLU A 854 20.48 4.47 7.92
N ARG A 855 20.11 5.74 7.85
CA ARG A 855 19.04 6.34 8.67
C ARG A 855 19.32 6.25 10.17
N VAL A 856 20.59 6.18 10.56
CA VAL A 856 21.00 6.29 11.96
C VAL A 856 21.07 7.76 12.32
N GLN A 857 19.94 8.31 12.73
CA GLN A 857 19.82 9.68 13.22
C GLN A 857 18.84 9.73 14.40
N PHE A 858 19.04 10.72 15.26
CA PHE A 858 18.17 10.93 16.42
C PHE A 858 16.71 11.19 15.97
N GLY A 859 15.77 10.40 16.49
CA GLY A 859 14.33 10.56 16.22
C GLY A 859 13.72 9.62 15.16
N LEU A 860 14.50 8.75 14.50
CA LEU A 860 13.93 7.68 13.67
C LEU A 860 13.70 6.41 14.50
N LYS A 861 12.53 5.75 14.33
CA LYS A 861 12.20 4.48 15.00
C LYS A 861 12.89 3.26 14.38
N ASN A 862 13.26 3.37 13.10
CA ASN A 862 13.88 2.30 12.34
C ASN A 862 15.10 2.82 11.58
N PHE A 863 16.11 1.96 11.43
CA PHE A 863 17.28 2.17 10.59
C PHE A 863 17.34 1.09 9.50
N ASP A 864 18.18 1.28 8.49
CA ASP A 864 18.45 0.24 7.48
C ASP A 864 19.89 -0.24 7.58
N LEU A 865 20.13 -1.46 7.12
CA LEU A 865 21.45 -2.08 7.09
C LEU A 865 21.77 -2.53 5.67
N VAL A 866 22.88 -2.05 5.14
CA VAL A 866 23.37 -2.39 3.80
C VAL A 866 24.65 -3.20 3.92
N PHE A 867 24.66 -4.38 3.30
CA PHE A 867 25.86 -5.20 3.19
C PHE A 867 26.48 -5.06 1.80
N VAL A 868 27.70 -4.54 1.76
CA VAL A 868 28.54 -4.50 0.55
C VAL A 868 29.45 -5.72 0.55
N PHE A 869 29.53 -6.41 -0.58
CA PHE A 869 30.33 -7.63 -0.72
C PHE A 869 31.75 -7.33 -1.22
N LYS A 870 32.67 -8.25 -0.95
CA LYS A 870 34.05 -8.24 -1.49
C LYS A 870 34.09 -8.33 -3.02
N ASP A 871 33.10 -8.99 -3.61
CA ASP A 871 32.87 -8.97 -5.05
C ASP A 871 31.99 -7.77 -5.40
N PHE A 872 32.62 -6.70 -5.91
CA PHE A 872 31.94 -5.45 -6.24
C PHE A 872 30.96 -5.55 -7.42
N HIS A 873 30.97 -6.65 -8.19
CA HIS A 873 29.96 -6.91 -9.21
C HIS A 873 28.66 -7.47 -8.62
N ARG A 874 28.71 -8.01 -7.40
CA ARG A 874 27.53 -8.45 -6.66
C ARG A 874 26.84 -7.21 -6.07
N GLN A 875 25.56 -7.05 -6.38
CA GLN A 875 24.76 -5.95 -5.83
C GLN A 875 24.71 -6.01 -4.30
N PRO A 876 24.85 -4.87 -3.61
CA PRO A 876 24.65 -4.78 -2.16
C PRO A 876 23.26 -5.29 -1.75
N VAL A 877 23.19 -5.90 -0.58
CA VAL A 877 21.92 -6.38 0.00
C VAL A 877 21.44 -5.39 1.06
N HIS A 878 20.17 -5.03 0.97
CA HIS A 878 19.50 -4.12 1.90
C HIS A 878 18.61 -4.91 2.86
N ILE A 879 18.72 -4.59 4.15
CA ILE A 879 17.78 -5.01 5.18
C ILE A 879 17.14 -3.76 5.74
N ASN A 880 15.88 -3.54 5.40
CA ASN A 880 15.19 -2.30 5.72
C ASN A 880 14.37 -2.40 7.00
N THR A 881 14.04 -1.27 7.59
CA THR A 881 13.07 -1.18 8.70
C THR A 881 13.48 -2.04 9.89
N ILE A 882 14.75 -1.96 10.31
CA ILE A 882 15.24 -2.60 11.53
C ILE A 882 14.92 -1.69 12.72
N PRO A 883 14.25 -2.18 13.78
CA PRO A 883 13.96 -1.38 14.97
C PRO A 883 15.23 -0.83 15.62
N VAL A 884 15.24 0.45 16.00
CA VAL A 884 16.40 1.10 16.63
C VAL A 884 16.77 0.48 17.98
N GLU A 885 15.85 -0.19 18.67
CA GLU A 885 16.15 -1.01 19.85
C GLU A 885 17.19 -2.11 19.57
N SER A 886 17.22 -2.62 18.34
CA SER A 886 18.20 -3.62 17.89
C SER A 886 19.52 -3.00 17.40
N LEU A 887 19.63 -1.67 17.32
CA LEU A 887 20.80 -0.98 16.77
C LEU A 887 22.09 -1.35 17.52
N GLU A 888 22.06 -1.25 18.84
CA GLU A 888 23.24 -1.54 19.67
C GLU A 888 23.60 -3.03 19.61
N GLY A 889 22.59 -3.91 19.60
CA GLY A 889 22.80 -5.36 19.43
C GLY A 889 23.39 -5.71 18.06
N VAL A 890 22.96 -5.04 16.99
CA VAL A 890 23.50 -5.21 15.64
C VAL A 890 24.94 -4.68 15.56
N LYS A 891 25.25 -3.52 16.17
CA LYS A 891 26.62 -2.99 16.25
C LYS A 891 27.56 -3.91 17.01
N ASP A 892 27.13 -4.42 18.16
CA ASP A 892 27.89 -5.40 18.95
C ASP A 892 28.12 -6.70 18.18
N TRP A 893 27.10 -7.17 17.48
CA TRP A 893 27.22 -8.35 16.64
C TRP A 893 28.21 -8.13 15.50
N LEU A 894 28.11 -7.03 14.73
CA LEU A 894 29.02 -6.70 13.62
C LEU A 894 30.47 -6.57 14.10
N ASP A 895 30.69 -5.96 15.27
CA ASP A 895 32.02 -5.86 15.89
C ASP A 895 32.56 -7.23 16.31
N SER A 896 31.71 -8.10 16.88
CA SER A 896 32.10 -9.43 17.33
C SER A 896 32.49 -10.41 16.21
N VAL A 897 32.07 -10.14 14.97
CA VAL A 897 32.38 -10.94 13.77
C VAL A 897 33.41 -10.27 12.85
N ASP A 898 34.12 -9.26 13.34
CA ASP A 898 35.16 -8.50 12.62
C ASP A 898 34.68 -7.87 11.29
N ILE A 899 33.41 -7.47 11.22
CA ILE A 899 32.87 -6.70 10.08
C ILE A 899 32.98 -5.21 10.41
N ALA A 900 33.73 -4.49 9.58
CA ALA A 900 33.79 -3.03 9.65
C ALA A 900 32.41 -2.46 9.33
N PHE A 901 31.92 -1.54 10.15
CA PHE A 901 30.68 -0.84 9.89
C PHE A 901 30.80 0.67 9.96
N THR A 902 29.92 1.35 9.23
CA THR A 902 29.77 2.81 9.22
C THR A 902 28.31 3.16 9.44
N GLU A 903 28.04 4.38 9.89
CA GLU A 903 26.68 4.88 10.12
C GLU A 903 26.47 6.20 9.40
N GLY A 904 25.26 6.43 8.88
CA GLY A 904 24.91 7.64 8.16
C GLY A 904 23.43 8.00 8.31
N PRO A 905 23.08 9.30 8.29
CA PRO A 905 21.69 9.75 8.44
C PRO A 905 20.85 9.56 7.17
N LEU A 906 21.50 9.42 6.00
CA LEU A 906 20.86 9.38 4.69
C LEU A 906 20.98 7.99 4.04
N ASN A 907 20.04 7.69 3.14
CA ASN A 907 20.15 6.54 2.26
C ASN A 907 21.02 6.89 1.04
N LEU A 908 22.01 6.06 0.74
CA LEU A 908 22.96 6.30 -0.33
C LEU A 908 22.52 5.62 -1.64
N ASN A 909 22.89 6.22 -2.77
CA ASN A 909 22.70 5.57 -4.07
C ASN A 909 23.83 4.58 -4.34
N TRP A 910 23.72 3.40 -3.75
CA TRP A 910 24.69 2.31 -3.91
C TRP A 910 24.91 1.89 -5.36
N THR A 911 23.92 2.04 -6.24
CA THR A 911 24.12 1.69 -7.67
C THR A 911 25.15 2.61 -8.32
N THR A 912 25.11 3.91 -8.02
CA THR A 912 26.08 4.88 -8.53
C THR A 912 27.44 4.68 -7.88
N ILE A 913 27.48 4.52 -6.55
CA ILE A 913 28.72 4.30 -5.79
C ILE A 913 29.44 3.04 -6.30
N MET A 914 28.73 1.92 -6.44
CA MET A 914 29.34 0.67 -6.91
C MET A 914 29.84 0.77 -8.35
N LYS A 915 29.21 1.56 -9.24
CA LYS A 915 29.74 1.80 -10.59
C LYS A 915 31.09 2.52 -10.54
N THR A 916 31.22 3.54 -9.69
CA THR A 916 32.48 4.26 -9.49
C THR A 916 33.55 3.32 -8.91
N VAL A 917 33.22 2.58 -7.86
CA VAL A 917 34.13 1.62 -7.22
C VAL A 917 34.59 0.52 -8.18
N VAL A 918 33.69 0.02 -9.04
CA VAL A 918 34.04 -0.99 -10.06
C VAL A 918 34.89 -0.42 -11.19
N SER A 919 34.73 0.87 -11.53
CA SER A 919 35.50 1.51 -12.62
C SER A 919 36.99 1.70 -12.28
N ASP A 920 37.30 2.06 -11.04
CA ASP A 920 38.67 2.15 -10.54
C ASP A 920 38.78 1.70 -9.07
N PRO A 921 38.84 0.38 -8.82
CA PRO A 921 38.95 -0.16 -7.47
C PRO A 921 40.23 0.27 -6.74
N TYR A 922 41.34 0.42 -7.48
CA TYR A 922 42.62 0.80 -6.88
C TYR A 922 42.63 2.27 -6.48
N GLY A 923 42.20 3.16 -7.37
CA GLY A 923 42.03 4.59 -7.07
C GLY A 923 41.11 4.82 -5.87
N PHE A 924 39.98 4.09 -5.82
CA PHE A 924 39.05 4.15 -4.68
C PHE A 924 39.74 3.89 -3.33
N PHE A 925 40.54 2.82 -3.21
CA PHE A 925 41.24 2.53 -1.95
C PHE A 925 42.45 3.44 -1.69
N ALA A 926 43.07 4.01 -2.73
CA ALA A 926 44.15 4.99 -2.60
C ALA A 926 43.65 6.33 -2.02
N ASP A 927 42.42 6.73 -2.38
CA ASP A 927 41.78 7.98 -1.96
C ASP A 927 41.03 7.87 -0.60
N GLY A 928 41.30 6.82 0.18
CA GLY A 928 40.72 6.61 1.50
C GLY A 928 39.61 5.55 1.57
N GLY A 929 39.20 4.98 0.43
CA GLY A 929 38.25 3.88 0.36
C GLY A 929 36.90 4.24 0.96
N TRP A 930 36.44 3.44 1.92
CA TRP A 930 35.13 3.64 2.56
C TRP A 930 35.07 4.77 3.59
N SER A 931 36.14 5.56 3.77
CA SER A 931 36.18 6.65 4.76
C SER A 931 35.18 7.76 4.48
N PHE A 932 34.77 7.97 3.22
CA PHE A 932 33.77 8.98 2.87
C PHE A 932 32.39 8.73 3.52
N LEU A 933 32.09 7.47 3.87
CA LEU A 933 30.86 7.10 4.56
C LEU A 933 30.80 7.61 6.02
N ALA A 934 31.95 7.96 6.60
CA ALA A 934 32.07 8.42 7.99
C ALA A 934 32.21 9.95 8.11
N ALA A 935 32.33 10.69 7.01
CA ALA A 935 32.68 12.12 7.03
C ALA A 935 31.51 13.06 7.41
N GLU A 936 30.27 12.58 7.49
CA GLU A 936 29.10 13.41 7.85
C GLU A 936 28.79 13.43 9.36
N SER A 937 29.52 12.68 10.21
CA SER A 937 29.16 12.52 11.62
C SER A 937 29.91 13.46 12.61
N ASP A 938 30.91 14.23 12.16
CA ASP A 938 31.83 14.95 13.07
C ASP A 938 31.91 16.48 12.86
N SER A 939 30.98 17.09 12.11
CA SER A 939 30.99 18.54 11.84
C SER A 939 29.88 19.32 12.56
N GLU A 940 29.89 19.32 13.89
CA GLU A 940 29.22 20.34 14.72
C GLU A 940 30.15 20.77 15.88
N ASP A 941 31.21 21.52 15.59
CA ASP A 941 31.78 22.61 16.44
C ASP A 941 33.21 23.00 16.03
N GLN A 942 33.35 23.84 14.99
CA GLN A 942 34.34 24.94 14.96
C GLN A 942 34.21 25.80 13.70
N SER A 943 33.97 27.09 13.92
CA SER A 943 34.15 28.17 12.95
C SER A 943 35.62 28.62 12.93
N ASP A 944 36.31 28.48 11.79
CA ASP A 944 37.05 29.53 11.08
C ASP A 944 37.85 28.94 9.90
N GLU A 945 38.14 29.81 8.94
CA GLU A 945 38.47 29.66 7.51
C GLU A 945 39.68 28.77 7.11
N ASP A 946 39.64 28.36 5.83
CA ASP A 946 40.71 27.87 4.91
C ASP A 946 41.09 26.37 4.90
N GLU A 947 40.45 25.59 4.01
CA GLU A 947 40.97 25.21 2.67
C GLU A 947 40.01 24.16 2.05
N GLU A 948 39.37 24.54 0.95
CA GLU A 948 38.53 23.68 0.12
C GLU A 948 39.36 22.51 -0.43
N SER A 949 39.00 21.27 -0.07
CA SER A 949 39.27 20.09 -0.88
C SER A 949 37.95 19.36 -1.13
N ALA A 950 37.08 20.06 -1.87
CA ALA A 950 35.92 19.46 -2.50
C ALA A 950 36.40 18.68 -3.72
N PHE A 951 35.89 17.46 -3.85
CA PHE A 951 36.05 16.60 -5.02
C PHE A 951 35.50 17.33 -6.26
N GLU A 952 36.35 18.02 -7.02
CA GLU A 952 35.98 18.68 -8.28
C GLU A 952 35.77 17.62 -9.37
N LEU A 953 34.51 17.39 -9.71
CA LEU A 953 34.13 16.89 -11.03
C LEU A 953 34.62 17.90 -12.08
N SER A 954 35.53 17.48 -12.95
CA SER A 954 36.01 18.35 -14.03
C SER A 954 34.85 18.76 -14.94
N GLU A 955 34.74 20.07 -15.20
CA GLU A 955 33.68 20.71 -16.00
C GLU A 955 33.59 20.15 -17.44
N SER A 956 34.63 19.45 -17.90
CA SER A 956 34.65 18.73 -19.17
C SER A 956 33.78 17.46 -19.22
N GLU A 957 33.40 16.87 -18.08
CA GLU A 957 32.48 15.71 -18.05
C GLU A 957 31.00 16.11 -17.86
N LEU A 958 30.72 17.27 -17.24
CA LEU A 958 29.36 17.81 -17.08
C LEU A 958 28.78 18.36 -18.39
N ALA A 959 29.61 18.87 -19.29
CA ALA A 959 29.17 19.48 -20.55
C ALA A 959 28.62 18.49 -21.60
N ALA A 960 28.74 17.18 -21.39
CA ALA A 960 28.15 16.17 -22.28
C ALA A 960 26.75 15.69 -21.82
N ALA A 961 26.28 16.12 -20.64
CA ALA A 961 25.03 15.67 -20.04
C ALA A 961 23.89 16.70 -20.07
N ASP A 962 24.16 17.96 -20.45
CA ASP A 962 23.23 19.09 -20.21
C ASP A 962 22.48 19.63 -21.44
N GLU A 963 22.47 18.90 -22.56
CA GLU A 963 21.55 19.16 -23.69
C GLU A 963 20.67 17.94 -23.98
N SER A 964 19.76 17.59 -23.07
CA SER A 964 18.49 16.91 -23.39
C SER A 964 17.72 16.55 -22.11
N SER A 965 16.92 17.47 -21.56
CA SER A 965 15.85 17.12 -20.61
C SER A 965 14.60 17.99 -20.79
N GLU A 966 14.03 17.94 -22.00
CA GLU A 966 12.59 18.13 -22.15
C GLU A 966 11.97 16.81 -22.60
N ASP A 967 11.00 16.35 -21.79
CA ASP A 967 10.02 15.29 -22.08
C ASP A 967 10.50 13.82 -21.94
N ASP A 968 10.69 13.36 -20.70
CA ASP A 968 10.76 11.93 -20.36
C ASP A 968 9.53 11.51 -19.54
N SER A 969 8.53 11.04 -20.26
CA SER A 969 7.42 10.21 -19.77
C SER A 969 7.88 8.75 -19.80
N GLU A 970 8.34 8.23 -18.66
CA GLU A 970 8.70 6.81 -18.52
C GLU A 970 7.46 5.98 -18.16
N PHE A 971 6.86 5.48 -19.22
CA PHE A 971 5.94 4.36 -19.31
C PHE A 971 6.65 3.09 -18.82
N ASP A 972 6.40 2.67 -17.58
CA ASP A 972 6.71 1.32 -17.09
C ASP A 972 5.44 0.71 -16.50
N ASP A 973 4.63 0.13 -17.37
CA ASP A 973 3.56 -0.78 -17.00
C ASP A 973 3.91 -2.19 -17.54
N ASP A 974 3.87 -3.12 -16.59
CA ASP A 974 3.52 -4.52 -16.75
C ASP A 974 4.63 -5.57 -16.92
N ALA A 975 5.17 -5.97 -15.77
CA ALA A 975 5.72 -7.32 -15.56
C ALA A 975 5.23 -7.91 -14.23
N SER A 976 3.90 -8.03 -14.05
CA SER A 976 3.31 -8.96 -13.06
C SER A 976 1.83 -9.21 -13.31
N ALA A 977 1.47 -9.71 -14.49
CA ALA A 977 0.19 -10.35 -14.74
C ALA A 977 0.39 -11.63 -15.57
N ASP A 978 0.78 -12.72 -14.91
CA ASP A 978 0.61 -14.07 -15.46
C ASP A 978 0.27 -15.05 -14.32
N ALA A 979 -1.01 -15.04 -13.92
CA ALA A 979 -1.76 -16.22 -13.47
C ALA A 979 -3.24 -15.83 -13.27
N SER A 980 -4.10 -16.54 -14.00
CA SER A 980 -5.57 -16.59 -13.96
C SER A 980 -6.37 -15.44 -14.60
N GLU A 981 -6.65 -15.56 -15.90
CA GLU A 981 -8.03 -15.56 -16.41
C GLU A 981 -8.08 -16.29 -17.76
N ASP A 982 -8.53 -17.54 -17.71
CA ASP A 982 -8.78 -18.40 -18.86
C ASP A 982 -10.23 -18.15 -19.29
N PHE A 983 -10.45 -17.37 -20.36
CA PHE A 983 -11.75 -17.21 -21.00
C PHE A 983 -11.64 -17.71 -22.45
N SER A 984 -11.74 -19.04 -22.61
CA SER A 984 -12.06 -19.67 -23.88
C SER A 984 -13.57 -19.81 -23.98
N GLY A 985 -14.18 -19.04 -24.87
CA GLY A 985 -15.51 -19.32 -25.40
C GLY A 985 -15.39 -20.35 -26.51
N ASP A 986 -15.75 -21.60 -26.22
CA ASP A 986 -16.21 -22.57 -27.22
C ASP A 986 -17.63 -22.99 -26.82
N GLU A 987 -18.56 -22.74 -27.74
CA GLU A 987 -19.98 -23.05 -27.60
C GLU A 987 -20.21 -24.57 -27.63
N GLU A 988 -20.56 -25.16 -26.49
CA GLU A 988 -21.22 -26.47 -26.43
C GLU A 988 -22.54 -26.35 -25.66
N SER A 989 -23.64 -26.52 -26.39
CA SER A 989 -25.02 -26.44 -25.93
C SER A 989 -25.30 -27.39 -24.76
N GLY A 990 -25.35 -26.87 -23.53
CA GLY A 990 -25.74 -27.62 -22.34
C GLY A 990 -27.25 -27.92 -22.30
N GLU A 991 -27.60 -29.17 -21.98
CA GLU A 991 -28.97 -29.67 -21.77
C GLU A 991 -29.68 -28.90 -20.64
N ASP A 992 -30.98 -28.64 -20.79
CA ASP A 992 -31.81 -27.88 -19.86
C ASP A 992 -31.95 -28.60 -18.51
N TRP A 993 -32.07 -27.83 -17.42
CA TRP A 993 -32.08 -28.32 -16.04
C TRP A 993 -33.18 -29.36 -15.77
N ASP A 994 -34.28 -29.27 -16.52
CA ASP A 994 -35.40 -30.21 -16.43
C ASP A 994 -35.02 -31.62 -16.94
N GLU A 995 -34.14 -31.73 -17.95
CA GLU A 995 -33.67 -33.03 -18.48
C GLU A 995 -32.66 -33.70 -17.52
N LEU A 996 -31.85 -32.91 -16.81
CA LEU A 996 -30.94 -33.40 -15.77
C LEU A 996 -31.70 -33.89 -14.53
N GLU A 997 -32.79 -33.21 -14.16
CA GLU A 997 -33.63 -33.64 -13.03
C GLU A 997 -34.41 -34.92 -13.37
N GLU A 998 -34.85 -35.09 -14.62
CA GLU A 998 -35.49 -36.32 -15.09
C GLU A 998 -34.49 -37.50 -15.18
N LYS A 999 -33.26 -37.26 -15.66
CA LYS A 999 -32.17 -38.26 -15.64
C LYS A 999 -31.80 -38.67 -14.20
N ALA A 1000 -31.76 -37.72 -13.26
CA ALA A 1000 -31.48 -38.01 -11.85
C ALA A 1000 -32.60 -38.83 -11.20
N LYS A 1001 -33.86 -38.46 -11.41
CA LYS A 1001 -35.03 -39.24 -10.94
C LYS A 1001 -35.05 -40.64 -11.52
N LYS A 1002 -34.66 -40.82 -12.78
CA LYS A 1002 -34.61 -42.14 -13.42
C LYS A 1002 -33.50 -43.02 -12.84
N LYS A 1003 -32.36 -42.42 -12.50
CA LYS A 1003 -31.21 -43.12 -11.88
C LYS A 1003 -31.48 -43.51 -10.43
N ASP A 1004 -32.21 -42.69 -9.69
CA ASP A 1004 -32.68 -43.03 -8.33
C ASP A 1004 -33.77 -44.12 -8.34
N LYS A 1005 -34.55 -44.20 -9.42
CA LYS A 1005 -35.54 -45.27 -9.62
C LYS A 1005 -34.90 -46.59 -10.09
N GLU A 1006 -33.75 -46.52 -10.75
CA GLU A 1006 -32.96 -47.68 -11.20
C GLU A 1006 -32.00 -48.20 -10.11
N SER A 1007 -31.71 -47.43 -9.05
CA SER A 1007 -30.77 -47.82 -7.99
C SER A 1007 -31.36 -48.74 -6.90
N GLY A 1008 -32.64 -49.12 -7.00
CA GLY A 1008 -33.18 -50.34 -6.39
C GLY A 1008 -32.96 -50.50 -4.88
N LEU A 1009 -32.99 -49.42 -4.11
CA LEU A 1009 -32.98 -49.47 -2.64
C LEU A 1009 -34.37 -49.12 -2.11
N ASP A 1010 -35.32 -50.04 -2.33
CA ASP A 1010 -36.62 -50.05 -1.68
C ASP A 1010 -36.53 -50.70 -0.29
N ASP A 1011 -37.11 -49.98 0.66
CA ASP A 1011 -37.89 -50.42 1.84
C ASP A 1011 -37.31 -51.43 2.85
N ALA A 1012 -37.16 -50.95 4.10
CA ALA A 1012 -38.04 -51.38 5.22
C ALA A 1012 -37.52 -50.85 6.57
N ASP A 1013 -38.23 -49.90 7.20
CA ASP A 1013 -38.90 -50.07 8.51
C ASP A 1013 -39.18 -48.72 9.23
N ARG A 1014 -40.47 -48.51 9.49
CA ARG A 1014 -41.05 -47.88 10.71
C ARG A 1014 -40.81 -46.40 11.02
N ASN A 1015 -41.65 -45.59 10.38
CA ASN A 1015 -42.78 -44.89 11.00
C ASN A 1015 -42.92 -45.00 12.55
N LYS A 1016 -42.63 -43.93 13.31
CA LYS A 1016 -43.46 -43.46 14.44
C LYS A 1016 -43.07 -42.06 14.98
N LYS A 1017 -44.06 -41.16 14.92
CA LYS A 1017 -44.39 -40.04 15.84
C LYS A 1017 -43.65 -40.12 17.20
N ARG A 1018 -43.22 -39.02 17.85
CA ARG A 1018 -44.05 -37.86 18.24
C ARG A 1018 -43.17 -36.82 19.00
N LYS A 1019 -43.53 -35.54 18.87
CA LYS A 1019 -43.28 -34.38 19.77
C LYS A 1019 -42.50 -34.64 21.08
N ARG A 1020 -41.44 -33.85 21.30
CA ARG A 1020 -41.46 -32.78 22.32
C ARG A 1020 -40.50 -31.66 21.94
#